data_AF-A0A1J4KDG3-F1
#
_entry.id   AF-A0A1J4KDG3-F1
#
_cell.length_a   1.000
_cell.length_b   1.000
_cell.length_c   1.000
_cell.angle_alpha   90.00
_cell.angle_beta   90.00
_cell.angle_gamma   90.00
#
_symmetry.space_group_name_H-M   'P 1'
#
loop_
_entity.id
_entity.type
_entity.pdbx_description
1 polymer ?
#
loop_
_entity_poly.entity_id
_entity_poly.type
_entity_poly.pdbx_seq_one_letter_code
_entity_poly.pdbx_strand_id
1 'polypeptide(L)'
;MSQSKPLFNDDLTLTSDFQNLLEKSKNPIIITFFGIYRAGKSTRANQLITGIIDSSKPFETDDGSDSITQGCHFCGPLKMNQLLPNHNDSVSLNKDADIFIVDCEGLHDIKGNQSGNIRKMTIILLQISTIITYVSKDIINYINVNEIRDFFGISKIIPGGGIQYETGFTIMVRDVGIKGAKGLSEDEVNIKRREQDQTVKGTMINILKDNHIVYNDRNFQVLYQPNFPPENLYFQSMKDYMNFVGSIINMRDEIPGKLLVKVADNVRPIINRLTNLNNPNINSTDLYNQVIENIIEQAMVDVTHEINKIPSYIQNQLNNNHTHFNVSSYTSTKCSQLKNLFTQNCTSQLKKIESFDCYQRKLNSIDSTVKNTISSNHTRFYQDYVIPKESQIIKNKQMQEITRVVNNSSSSDLRSIDSNVDNWIKKFVDPAVKSLESTVIKQCSNAKYSSKLEQCINSIRTDLTNHARQKFRDRCNECPPYPSTVSEARRSGQTGSYVTLWNGKSSSHTWRVDSSDNVYIKVTAQKYRDVYGYTSEGICYSTRDYCIDLGTVITSFNYRTMELRVHGGSLDSSQTRYKHGLGRGHYTAKIERIEITINDDLYFQDGKKNATISGEQPSYKVYPVYCSRDGDVTFRLRF
;
A
#
# COMPACT_ATOMS: atom_id res chain seq x y z
N MET A 1 -58.48 -24.88 8.61
CA MET A 1 -57.66 -24.04 7.71
C MET A 1 -57.60 -22.63 8.28
N SER A 2 -56.43 -21.99 8.24
CA SER A 2 -56.28 -20.58 8.62
C SER A 2 -57.11 -19.69 7.70
N GLN A 3 -57.73 -18.64 8.24
CA GLN A 3 -58.34 -17.58 7.43
C GLN A 3 -57.28 -16.89 6.57
N SER A 4 -57.71 -16.34 5.43
CA SER A 4 -56.85 -15.47 4.63
C SER A 4 -56.40 -14.25 5.44
N LYS A 5 -55.24 -13.70 5.09
CA LYS A 5 -54.67 -12.52 5.74
C LYS A 5 -54.40 -11.41 4.74
N PRO A 6 -54.44 -10.13 5.13
CA PRO A 6 -54.04 -9.03 4.27
C PRO A 6 -52.59 -9.16 3.80
N LEU A 7 -52.37 -8.91 2.51
CA LEU A 7 -51.06 -8.97 1.86
C LEU A 7 -50.29 -7.65 1.94
N PHE A 8 -51.01 -6.53 1.82
CA PHE A 8 -50.44 -5.18 1.83
C PHE A 8 -50.98 -4.35 2.99
N ASN A 9 -50.16 -3.42 3.48
CA ASN A 9 -50.59 -2.27 4.29
C ASN A 9 -51.10 -1.14 3.38
N ASP A 10 -51.72 -0.11 3.98
CA ASP A 10 -52.26 1.05 3.26
C ASP A 10 -51.21 1.83 2.45
N ASP A 11 -49.94 1.76 2.85
CA ASP A 11 -48.80 2.41 2.19
C ASP A 11 -48.16 1.56 1.06
N LEU A 12 -48.83 0.48 0.66
CA LEU A 12 -48.40 -0.50 -0.33
C LEU A 12 -47.16 -1.33 0.05
N THR A 13 -46.76 -1.34 1.33
CA THR A 13 -45.80 -2.33 1.83
C THR A 13 -46.43 -3.70 1.99
N LEU A 14 -45.65 -4.76 1.80
CA LEU A 14 -46.08 -6.11 2.22
C LEU A 14 -46.26 -6.13 3.73
N THR A 15 -47.29 -6.81 4.23
CA THR A 15 -47.49 -6.97 5.68
C THR A 15 -46.32 -7.74 6.31
N SER A 16 -46.00 -7.41 7.56
CA SER A 16 -44.92 -8.08 8.30
C SER A 16 -45.15 -9.60 8.40
N ASP A 17 -46.40 -10.02 8.54
CA ASP A 17 -46.81 -11.42 8.50
C ASP A 17 -46.40 -12.10 7.19
N PHE A 18 -46.72 -11.50 6.04
CA PHE A 18 -46.36 -12.07 4.75
C PHE A 18 -44.86 -12.02 4.50
N GLN A 19 -44.19 -10.90 4.81
CA GLN A 19 -42.74 -10.76 4.68
C GLN A 19 -42.00 -11.84 5.48
N ASN A 20 -42.36 -12.03 6.75
CA ASN A 20 -41.74 -13.04 7.61
C ASN A 20 -41.91 -14.47 7.08
N LEU A 21 -43.06 -14.79 6.48
CA LEU A 21 -43.29 -16.10 5.85
C LEU A 21 -42.50 -16.25 4.56
N LEU A 22 -42.47 -15.19 3.74
CA LEU A 22 -41.76 -15.20 2.46
C LEU A 22 -40.25 -15.29 2.68
N GLU A 23 -39.66 -14.52 3.58
CA GLU A 23 -38.22 -14.53 3.89
C GLU A 23 -37.71 -15.90 4.39
N LYS A 24 -38.56 -16.66 5.07
CA LYS A 24 -38.24 -18.02 5.54
C LYS A 24 -38.28 -19.07 4.42
N SER A 25 -38.95 -18.76 3.31
CA SER A 25 -39.08 -19.69 2.19
C SER A 25 -37.84 -19.67 1.29
N LYS A 26 -37.30 -20.86 1.04
CA LYS A 26 -36.19 -21.06 0.08
C LYS A 26 -36.64 -20.97 -1.38
N ASN A 27 -37.91 -21.31 -1.65
CA ASN A 27 -38.49 -21.32 -2.98
C ASN A 27 -40.01 -21.07 -2.89
N PRO A 28 -40.43 -19.82 -2.64
CA PRO A 28 -41.83 -19.47 -2.61
C PRO A 28 -42.40 -19.41 -4.04
N ILE A 29 -43.62 -19.91 -4.16
CA ILE A 29 -44.43 -19.89 -5.37
C ILE A 29 -45.65 -19.05 -5.07
N ILE A 30 -45.75 -17.89 -5.71
CA ILE A 30 -46.89 -16.99 -5.52
C ILE A 30 -47.87 -17.21 -6.68
N ILE A 31 -49.06 -17.71 -6.37
CA ILE A 31 -50.16 -17.92 -7.31
C ILE A 31 -51.19 -16.83 -7.09
N THR A 32 -51.29 -15.91 -8.04
CA THR A 32 -52.13 -14.72 -7.93
C THR A 32 -53.38 -14.85 -8.77
N PHE A 33 -54.54 -14.69 -8.14
CA PHE A 33 -55.85 -14.64 -8.81
C PHE A 33 -56.30 -13.18 -8.96
N PHE A 34 -56.48 -12.73 -10.20
CA PHE A 34 -56.93 -11.38 -10.54
C PHE A 34 -57.97 -11.42 -11.67
N GLY A 35 -58.62 -10.28 -11.92
CA GLY A 35 -59.73 -10.16 -12.87
C GLY A 35 -60.84 -9.24 -12.37
N ILE A 36 -61.84 -9.00 -13.22
CA ILE A 36 -62.93 -8.06 -12.95
C ILE A 36 -63.72 -8.41 -11.67
N TYR A 37 -64.43 -7.43 -11.12
CA TYR A 37 -65.33 -7.65 -9.99
C TYR A 37 -66.34 -8.77 -10.33
N ARG A 38 -66.68 -9.59 -9.32
CA ARG A 38 -67.64 -10.72 -9.44
C ARG A 38 -67.28 -11.80 -10.47
N ALA A 39 -66.02 -11.91 -10.89
CA ALA A 39 -65.52 -13.03 -11.69
C ALA A 39 -65.39 -14.36 -10.90
N GLY A 40 -65.50 -14.35 -9.57
CA GLY A 40 -65.34 -15.53 -8.69
C GLY A 40 -63.91 -16.02 -8.51
N LYS A 41 -62.99 -15.08 -8.33
CA LYS A 41 -61.57 -15.32 -8.03
C LYS A 41 -61.40 -16.09 -6.71
N SER A 42 -61.99 -15.58 -5.64
CA SER A 42 -62.00 -16.18 -4.30
C SER A 42 -62.58 -17.59 -4.31
N THR A 43 -63.66 -17.82 -5.08
CA THR A 43 -64.24 -19.15 -5.29
C THR A 43 -63.24 -20.12 -5.92
N ARG A 44 -62.50 -19.71 -6.96
CA ARG A 44 -61.47 -20.56 -7.60
C ARG A 44 -60.29 -20.83 -6.69
N ALA A 45 -59.83 -19.82 -5.97
CA ALA A 45 -58.76 -19.97 -4.98
C ALA A 45 -59.18 -20.94 -3.86
N ASN A 46 -60.40 -20.84 -3.35
CA ASN A 46 -60.95 -21.76 -2.35
C ASN A 46 -61.06 -23.19 -2.88
N GLN A 47 -61.62 -23.36 -4.08
CA GLN A 47 -61.76 -24.67 -4.72
C GLN A 47 -60.41 -25.35 -4.94
N LEU A 48 -59.37 -24.60 -5.30
CA LEU A 48 -58.01 -25.10 -5.41
C LEU A 48 -57.46 -25.60 -4.07
N ILE A 49 -57.72 -24.87 -2.99
CA ILE A 49 -57.20 -25.18 -1.64
C ILE A 49 -57.98 -26.34 -1.00
N THR A 50 -59.30 -26.40 -1.17
CA THR A 50 -60.15 -27.37 -0.48
C THR A 50 -60.51 -28.59 -1.31
N GLY A 51 -60.47 -28.48 -2.64
CA GLY A 51 -60.97 -29.53 -3.54
C GLY A 51 -62.48 -29.69 -3.51
N ILE A 52 -63.23 -28.68 -3.06
CA ILE A 52 -64.71 -28.70 -2.91
C ILE A 52 -65.30 -27.54 -3.72
N ILE A 53 -66.40 -27.80 -4.45
CA ILE A 53 -67.06 -26.80 -5.32
C ILE A 53 -67.60 -25.63 -4.50
N ASP A 54 -68.42 -25.89 -3.47
CA ASP A 54 -69.07 -24.85 -2.66
C ASP A 54 -68.22 -24.45 -1.45
N SER A 55 -66.99 -23.99 -1.70
CA SER A 55 -66.05 -23.59 -0.64
C SER A 55 -66.05 -22.08 -0.41
N SER A 56 -66.45 -21.65 0.79
CA SER A 56 -66.47 -20.24 1.22
C SER A 56 -65.28 -19.81 2.09
N LYS A 57 -64.28 -20.69 2.22
CA LYS A 57 -63.01 -20.47 2.95
C LYS A 57 -61.85 -21.07 2.17
N PRO A 58 -60.61 -20.58 2.34
CA PRO A 58 -60.15 -19.56 3.30
C PRO A 58 -60.43 -18.09 2.92
N PHE A 59 -60.76 -17.79 1.66
CA PHE A 59 -61.14 -16.46 1.20
C PHE A 59 -62.66 -16.29 1.28
N GLU A 60 -63.13 -15.11 1.68
CA GLU A 60 -64.56 -14.83 1.77
C GLU A 60 -65.21 -14.81 0.38
N THR A 61 -66.40 -15.40 0.28
CA THR A 61 -67.21 -15.45 -0.95
C THR A 61 -68.64 -15.04 -0.61
N ASP A 62 -69.25 -14.23 -1.45
CA ASP A 62 -70.68 -13.87 -1.37
C ASP A 62 -71.20 -13.68 -2.82
N ASP A 63 -72.52 -13.76 -3.00
CA ASP A 63 -73.23 -13.69 -4.29
C ASP A 63 -73.96 -12.35 -4.52
N GLY A 64 -73.81 -11.38 -3.61
CA GLY A 64 -74.38 -10.03 -3.72
C GLY A 64 -73.86 -9.16 -4.87
N SER A 65 -74.11 -7.85 -4.84
CA SER A 65 -73.67 -6.90 -5.90
C SER A 65 -72.42 -6.09 -5.57
N ASP A 66 -72.03 -5.94 -4.30
CA ASP A 66 -70.89 -5.10 -3.87
C ASP A 66 -69.54 -5.84 -3.95
N SER A 67 -68.39 -5.19 -3.84
CA SER A 67 -67.10 -5.88 -3.70
C SER A 67 -66.95 -6.48 -2.29
N ILE A 68 -66.35 -7.68 -2.19
CA ILE A 68 -66.18 -8.40 -0.91
C ILE A 68 -64.70 -8.40 -0.51
N THR A 69 -63.82 -8.88 -1.39
CA THR A 69 -62.37 -8.79 -1.19
C THR A 69 -61.93 -7.34 -1.36
N GLN A 70 -61.54 -6.68 -0.26
CA GLN A 70 -60.85 -5.39 -0.29
C GLN A 70 -59.33 -5.62 -0.26
N GLY A 71 -58.57 -4.94 -1.12
CA GLY A 71 -57.12 -5.10 -1.26
C GLY A 71 -56.71 -6.47 -1.80
N CYS A 72 -55.55 -6.96 -1.37
CA CYS A 72 -55.06 -8.31 -1.71
C CYS A 72 -54.92 -9.13 -0.44
N HIS A 73 -55.36 -10.38 -0.48
CA HIS A 73 -55.28 -11.32 0.63
C HIS A 73 -54.49 -12.56 0.24
N PHE A 74 -53.81 -13.19 1.18
CA PHE A 74 -53.06 -14.42 0.94
C PHE A 74 -53.45 -15.57 1.88
N CYS A 75 -53.20 -16.79 1.42
CA CYS A 75 -53.25 -18.03 2.19
C CYS A 75 -52.03 -18.88 1.87
N GLY A 76 -51.29 -19.32 2.90
CA GLY A 76 -50.09 -20.14 2.77
C GLY A 76 -49.07 -19.86 3.88
N PRO A 77 -47.89 -20.52 3.84
CA PRO A 77 -47.44 -21.42 2.78
C PRO A 77 -48.17 -22.78 2.79
N LEU A 78 -48.49 -23.29 1.61
CA LEU A 78 -49.04 -24.62 1.35
C LEU A 78 -48.02 -25.47 0.58
N LYS A 79 -48.10 -26.79 0.69
CA LYS A 79 -47.36 -27.72 -0.16
C LYS A 79 -48.22 -28.17 -1.34
N MET A 80 -47.59 -28.59 -2.43
CA MET A 80 -48.28 -28.99 -3.66
C MET A 80 -49.32 -30.10 -3.43
N ASN A 81 -49.00 -31.07 -2.57
CA ASN A 81 -49.89 -32.16 -2.20
C ASN A 81 -51.04 -31.76 -1.27
N GLN A 82 -51.07 -30.52 -0.78
CA GLN A 82 -52.17 -29.96 0.01
C GLN A 82 -53.21 -29.25 -0.85
N LEU A 83 -52.96 -29.11 -2.16
CA LEU A 83 -53.89 -28.52 -3.12
C LEU A 83 -54.71 -29.63 -3.79
N LEU A 84 -56.00 -29.38 -4.04
CA LEU A 84 -56.98 -30.37 -4.51
C LEU A 84 -56.96 -31.71 -3.75
N PRO A 85 -56.99 -31.72 -2.41
CA PRO A 85 -56.76 -32.92 -1.60
C PRO A 85 -57.77 -34.06 -1.85
N ASN A 86 -58.97 -33.75 -2.33
CA ASN A 86 -60.04 -34.74 -2.56
C ASN A 86 -59.95 -35.43 -3.94
N HIS A 87 -59.04 -35.01 -4.82
CA HIS A 87 -59.03 -35.42 -6.23
C HIS A 87 -57.84 -36.30 -6.62
N ASN A 88 -56.99 -36.69 -5.66
CA ASN A 88 -55.83 -37.58 -5.83
C ASN A 88 -54.90 -37.18 -6.99
N ASP A 89 -54.56 -35.90 -7.10
CA ASP A 89 -53.63 -35.39 -8.10
C ASP A 89 -52.22 -35.24 -7.54
N SER A 90 -51.38 -36.25 -7.76
CA SER A 90 -49.96 -36.16 -7.43
C SER A 90 -49.21 -35.43 -8.55
N VAL A 91 -49.07 -34.11 -8.43
CA VAL A 91 -48.15 -33.36 -9.27
C VAL A 91 -46.74 -33.53 -8.73
N SER A 92 -45.87 -34.16 -9.52
CA SER A 92 -44.47 -34.36 -9.15
C SER A 92 -43.67 -33.07 -9.33
N LEU A 93 -43.05 -32.59 -8.24
CA LEU A 93 -42.11 -31.48 -8.26
C LEU A 93 -40.69 -31.99 -8.14
N ASN A 94 -39.77 -31.40 -8.92
CA ASN A 94 -38.34 -31.71 -8.85
C ASN A 94 -37.61 -30.96 -7.72
N LYS A 95 -38.33 -30.12 -6.96
CA LYS A 95 -37.83 -29.32 -5.85
C LYS A 95 -38.95 -28.94 -4.90
N ASP A 96 -38.59 -28.64 -3.65
CA ASP A 96 -39.55 -28.17 -2.65
C ASP A 96 -40.04 -26.76 -3.00
N ALA A 97 -41.30 -26.49 -2.68
CA ALA A 97 -42.00 -25.27 -3.04
C ALA A 97 -42.98 -24.90 -1.92
N ASP A 98 -42.89 -23.65 -1.45
CA ASP A 98 -43.87 -23.08 -0.51
C ASP A 98 -44.87 -22.25 -1.30
N ILE A 99 -46.10 -22.72 -1.42
CA ILE A 99 -47.12 -22.14 -2.28
C ILE A 99 -47.95 -21.14 -1.49
N PHE A 100 -48.01 -19.91 -1.97
CA PHE A 100 -48.85 -18.83 -1.46
C PHE A 100 -49.94 -18.57 -2.50
N ILE A 101 -51.19 -18.77 -2.11
CA ILE A 101 -52.35 -18.39 -2.91
C ILE A 101 -52.72 -16.96 -2.55
N VAL A 102 -52.84 -16.09 -3.55
CA VAL A 102 -53.20 -14.69 -3.38
C VAL A 102 -54.50 -14.40 -4.14
N ASP A 103 -55.48 -13.87 -3.44
CA ASP A 103 -56.74 -13.37 -4.00
C ASP A 103 -56.74 -11.85 -3.99
N CYS A 104 -56.95 -11.25 -5.16
CA CYS A 104 -56.96 -9.81 -5.34
C CYS A 104 -58.39 -9.28 -5.42
N GLU A 105 -58.59 -8.04 -4.96
CA GLU A 105 -59.80 -7.26 -5.21
C GLU A 105 -60.12 -7.16 -6.71
N GLY A 106 -61.41 -7.09 -7.02
CA GLY A 106 -61.91 -6.98 -8.39
C GLY A 106 -61.51 -5.68 -9.07
N LEU A 107 -61.02 -5.80 -10.30
CA LEU A 107 -60.78 -4.64 -11.15
C LEU A 107 -62.13 -4.02 -11.58
N HIS A 108 -62.18 -2.69 -11.66
CA HIS A 108 -63.35 -1.90 -12.08
C HIS A 108 -64.53 -1.80 -11.09
N ASP A 109 -64.31 -1.88 -9.78
CA ASP A 109 -65.35 -1.52 -8.82
C ASP A 109 -65.81 -0.06 -9.02
N ILE A 110 -67.11 0.14 -9.17
CA ILE A 110 -67.79 1.34 -9.69
C ILE A 110 -67.79 2.49 -8.65
N LYS A 111 -67.37 2.22 -7.40
CA LYS A 111 -67.58 3.13 -6.25
C LYS A 111 -66.36 3.86 -5.65
N GLY A 112 -65.21 4.03 -6.33
CA GLY A 112 -64.35 5.18 -5.94
C GLY A 112 -62.85 5.20 -6.25
N ASN A 113 -62.23 6.26 -5.71
CA ASN A 113 -60.80 6.62 -5.74
C ASN A 113 -59.83 5.52 -5.24
N GLN A 114 -60.33 4.39 -4.72
CA GLN A 114 -59.54 3.23 -4.28
C GLN A 114 -58.93 2.42 -5.45
N SER A 115 -59.44 2.60 -6.68
CA SER A 115 -58.97 1.88 -7.89
C SER A 115 -57.48 2.10 -8.22
N GLY A 116 -56.90 3.23 -7.82
CA GLY A 116 -55.48 3.53 -8.05
C GLY A 116 -54.54 2.70 -7.18
N ASN A 117 -54.86 2.54 -5.89
CA ASN A 117 -54.02 1.77 -4.97
C ASN A 117 -54.10 0.27 -5.24
N ILE A 118 -55.27 -0.26 -5.55
CA ILE A 118 -55.44 -1.69 -5.92
C ILE A 118 -54.63 -2.02 -7.18
N ARG A 119 -54.66 -1.13 -8.18
CA ARG A 119 -53.82 -1.29 -9.38
C ARG A 119 -52.34 -1.25 -9.03
N LYS A 120 -51.89 -0.33 -8.18
CA LYS A 120 -50.48 -0.29 -7.73
C LYS A 120 -50.08 -1.56 -6.96
N MET A 121 -50.92 -2.05 -6.04
CA MET A 121 -50.72 -3.33 -5.33
C MET A 121 -50.60 -4.48 -6.33
N THR A 122 -51.49 -4.52 -7.33
CA THR A 122 -51.47 -5.53 -8.38
C THR A 122 -50.17 -5.48 -9.18
N ILE A 123 -49.72 -4.28 -9.59
CA ILE A 123 -48.45 -4.12 -10.32
C ILE A 123 -47.28 -4.62 -9.47
N ILE A 124 -47.20 -4.26 -8.18
CA ILE A 124 -46.16 -4.77 -7.24
C ILE A 124 -46.24 -6.30 -7.14
N LEU A 125 -47.43 -6.85 -7.02
CA LEU A 125 -47.63 -8.29 -6.87
C LEU A 125 -47.25 -9.06 -8.14
N LEU A 126 -47.57 -8.55 -9.32
CA LEU A 126 -47.21 -9.16 -10.61
C LEU A 126 -45.69 -9.26 -10.78
N GLN A 127 -44.94 -8.35 -10.16
CA GLN A 127 -43.47 -8.38 -10.19
C GLN A 127 -42.89 -9.61 -9.47
N ILE A 128 -43.57 -10.09 -8.42
CA ILE A 128 -43.11 -11.21 -7.57
C ILE A 128 -43.92 -12.50 -7.77
N SER A 129 -44.97 -12.45 -8.58
CA SER A 129 -45.86 -13.60 -8.85
C SER A 129 -45.16 -14.66 -9.70
N THR A 130 -45.33 -15.93 -9.31
CA THR A 130 -44.85 -17.07 -10.10
C THR A 130 -45.90 -17.52 -11.11
N ILE A 131 -47.16 -17.54 -10.71
CA ILE A 131 -48.31 -17.85 -11.56
C ILE A 131 -49.31 -16.71 -11.46
N ILE A 132 -49.72 -16.19 -12.61
CA ILE A 132 -50.65 -15.08 -12.75
C ILE A 132 -51.92 -15.63 -13.39
N THR A 133 -53.03 -15.65 -12.66
CA THR A 133 -54.29 -16.29 -13.05
C THR A 133 -55.39 -15.25 -13.23
N TYR A 134 -55.76 -14.98 -14.48
CA TYR A 134 -56.88 -14.11 -14.82
C TYR A 134 -58.18 -14.93 -14.84
N VAL A 135 -59.15 -14.55 -14.02
CA VAL A 135 -60.47 -15.19 -13.98
C VAL A 135 -61.49 -14.30 -14.67
N SER A 136 -62.21 -14.87 -15.65
CA SER A 136 -63.27 -14.21 -16.42
C SER A 136 -64.57 -15.01 -16.31
N LYS A 137 -65.71 -14.31 -16.29
CA LYS A 137 -67.06 -14.92 -16.37
C LYS A 137 -67.57 -15.04 -17.80
N ASP A 138 -67.08 -14.20 -18.71
CA ASP A 138 -67.51 -14.16 -20.10
C ASP A 138 -66.45 -14.72 -21.05
N ILE A 139 -66.90 -15.12 -22.25
CA ILE A 139 -66.04 -15.45 -23.39
C ILE A 139 -65.06 -14.29 -23.60
N ILE A 140 -63.77 -14.62 -23.76
CA ILE A 140 -62.73 -13.63 -24.01
C ILE A 140 -63.12 -12.80 -25.24
N ASN A 141 -63.39 -11.51 -25.03
CA ASN A 141 -63.78 -10.56 -26.06
C ASN A 141 -62.76 -9.41 -26.16
N TYR A 142 -62.91 -8.53 -27.15
CA TYR A 142 -61.97 -7.42 -27.40
C TYR A 142 -61.75 -6.49 -26.20
N ILE A 143 -62.71 -6.39 -25.28
CA ILE A 143 -62.64 -5.53 -24.09
C ILE A 143 -61.68 -6.12 -23.05
N ASN A 144 -61.85 -7.41 -22.71
CA ASN A 144 -60.99 -8.10 -21.74
C ASN A 144 -59.58 -8.35 -22.31
N VAL A 145 -59.46 -8.43 -23.64
CA VAL A 145 -58.18 -8.58 -24.34
C VAL A 145 -57.22 -7.41 -24.07
N ASN A 146 -57.71 -6.17 -24.05
CA ASN A 146 -56.85 -5.00 -23.78
C ASN A 146 -56.37 -4.97 -22.33
N GLU A 147 -57.23 -5.34 -21.37
CA GLU A 147 -56.85 -5.44 -19.96
C GLU A 147 -55.81 -6.56 -19.75
N ILE A 148 -56.05 -7.74 -20.34
CA ILE A 148 -55.10 -8.85 -20.33
C ILE A 148 -53.76 -8.43 -20.96
N ARG A 149 -53.78 -7.75 -22.10
CA ARG A 149 -52.60 -7.19 -22.78
C ARG A 149 -51.81 -6.26 -21.84
N ASP A 150 -52.48 -5.33 -21.18
CA ASP A 150 -51.82 -4.37 -20.29
C ASP A 150 -51.13 -5.12 -19.13
N PHE A 151 -51.75 -6.16 -18.57
CA PHE A 151 -51.12 -7.00 -17.56
C PHE A 151 -49.94 -7.82 -18.09
N PHE A 152 -50.01 -8.37 -19.31
CA PHE A 152 -48.87 -9.02 -19.96
C PHE A 152 -47.72 -8.05 -20.26
N GLY A 153 -48.03 -6.79 -20.56
CA GLY A 153 -47.04 -5.72 -20.74
C GLY A 153 -46.30 -5.36 -19.46
N ILE A 154 -47.00 -5.46 -18.31
CA ILE A 154 -46.52 -5.15 -16.96
C ILE A 154 -45.80 -6.34 -16.31
N SER A 155 -46.18 -7.58 -16.66
CA SER A 155 -45.56 -8.83 -16.18
C SER A 155 -44.27 -9.12 -16.93
N LYS A 156 -43.33 -8.20 -16.89
CA LYS A 156 -41.96 -8.46 -17.32
C LYS A 156 -41.16 -8.09 -16.09
N ILE A 157 -40.45 -9.02 -15.44
CA ILE A 157 -39.24 -8.66 -14.66
C ILE A 157 -38.02 -9.37 -15.17
N ILE A 158 -38.15 -10.51 -15.86
CA ILE A 158 -36.96 -11.30 -16.11
C ILE A 158 -36.82 -11.65 -17.58
N PRO A 159 -35.96 -10.89 -18.24
CA PRO A 159 -34.89 -11.52 -19.00
C PRO A 159 -33.55 -10.89 -18.61
N GLY A 160 -32.75 -11.59 -17.79
CA GLY A 160 -31.39 -11.14 -17.51
C GLY A 160 -30.60 -12.07 -16.59
N GLY A 161 -29.39 -12.45 -17.03
CA GLY A 161 -28.34 -13.03 -16.17
C GLY A 161 -28.44 -14.51 -15.83
N GLY A 162 -28.79 -15.38 -16.80
CA GLY A 162 -28.67 -16.84 -16.65
C GLY A 162 -29.61 -17.52 -15.63
N ILE A 163 -30.43 -16.74 -14.91
CA ILE A 163 -31.50 -17.23 -14.04
C ILE A 163 -32.77 -17.41 -14.87
N GLN A 164 -33.33 -18.61 -14.84
CA GLN A 164 -34.56 -18.92 -15.53
C GLN A 164 -35.76 -18.59 -14.63
N TYR A 165 -36.38 -17.43 -14.83
CA TYR A 165 -37.62 -17.06 -14.15
C TYR A 165 -38.77 -17.18 -15.13
N GLU A 166 -39.35 -18.37 -15.17
CA GLU A 166 -40.60 -18.58 -15.90
C GLU A 166 -41.75 -18.09 -15.01
N THR A 167 -42.45 -17.06 -15.46
CA THR A 167 -43.76 -16.69 -14.91
C THR A 167 -44.82 -17.38 -15.76
N GLY A 168 -45.67 -18.18 -15.11
CA GLY A 168 -46.83 -18.78 -15.75
C GLY A 168 -47.99 -17.81 -15.80
N PHE A 169 -48.70 -17.78 -16.91
CA PHE A 169 -49.94 -17.03 -17.05
C PHE A 169 -51.08 -17.98 -17.41
N THR A 170 -52.19 -17.87 -16.69
CA THR A 170 -53.38 -18.68 -16.90
C THR A 170 -54.61 -17.80 -17.07
N ILE A 171 -55.46 -18.16 -18.03
CA ILE A 171 -56.81 -17.59 -18.15
C ILE A 171 -57.82 -18.67 -17.80
N MET A 172 -58.60 -18.43 -16.75
CA MET A 172 -59.75 -19.26 -16.38
C MET A 172 -61.03 -18.60 -16.85
N VAL A 173 -61.75 -19.25 -17.77
CA VAL A 173 -63.03 -18.77 -18.30
C VAL A 173 -64.14 -19.60 -17.69
N ARG A 174 -64.96 -18.98 -16.85
CA ARG A 174 -66.06 -19.62 -16.13
C ARG A 174 -67.34 -19.63 -16.94
N ASP A 175 -68.25 -20.52 -16.56
CA ASP A 175 -69.66 -20.55 -16.98
C ASP A 175 -69.87 -20.66 -18.51
N VAL A 176 -68.84 -21.05 -19.26
CA VAL A 176 -68.94 -21.25 -20.71
C VAL A 176 -69.19 -22.72 -21.02
N GLY A 177 -70.22 -22.97 -21.81
CA GLY A 177 -70.53 -24.31 -22.33
C GLY A 177 -69.51 -24.79 -23.36
N ILE A 178 -69.40 -26.12 -23.47
CA ILE A 178 -68.52 -26.78 -24.45
C ILE A 178 -69.30 -27.00 -25.74
N LYS A 179 -68.81 -26.45 -26.85
CA LYS A 179 -69.50 -26.54 -28.14
C LYS A 179 -69.63 -28.00 -28.60
N GLY A 180 -70.85 -28.43 -28.90
CA GLY A 180 -71.12 -29.78 -29.39
C GLY A 180 -70.95 -30.88 -28.33
N ALA A 181 -71.13 -30.56 -27.04
CA ALA A 181 -71.07 -31.51 -25.92
C ALA A 181 -72.33 -32.38 -25.76
N LYS A 182 -73.44 -32.04 -26.45
CA LYS A 182 -74.72 -32.75 -26.29
C LYS A 182 -74.61 -34.20 -26.77
N GLY A 183 -74.92 -35.15 -25.88
CA GLY A 183 -74.96 -36.59 -26.19
C GLY A 183 -73.60 -37.30 -26.14
N LEU A 184 -72.54 -36.62 -25.69
CA LEU A 184 -71.21 -37.22 -25.52
C LEU A 184 -71.01 -37.76 -24.10
N SER A 185 -70.12 -38.74 -23.96
CA SER A 185 -69.62 -39.20 -22.66
C SER A 185 -68.73 -38.14 -21.99
N GLU A 186 -68.52 -38.27 -20.68
CA GLU A 186 -67.72 -37.30 -19.90
C GLU A 186 -66.28 -37.15 -20.43
N ASP A 187 -65.63 -38.26 -20.81
CA ASP A 187 -64.29 -38.25 -21.39
C ASP A 187 -64.24 -37.54 -22.74
N GLU A 188 -65.24 -37.78 -23.60
CA GLU A 188 -65.37 -37.09 -24.89
C GLU A 188 -65.64 -35.59 -24.73
N VAL A 189 -66.44 -35.22 -23.72
CA VAL A 189 -66.65 -33.80 -23.36
C VAL A 189 -65.35 -33.18 -22.85
N ASN A 190 -64.54 -33.91 -22.07
CA ASN A 190 -63.24 -33.43 -21.60
C ASN A 190 -62.22 -33.25 -22.74
N ILE A 191 -62.23 -34.14 -23.75
CA ILE A 191 -61.42 -33.98 -24.96
C ILE A 191 -61.83 -32.70 -25.69
N LYS A 192 -63.13 -32.49 -25.93
CA LYS A 192 -63.63 -31.25 -26.58
C LYS A 192 -63.33 -29.99 -25.78
N ARG A 193 -63.38 -30.05 -24.46
CA ARG A 193 -62.95 -28.94 -23.59
C ARG A 193 -61.48 -28.60 -23.86
N ARG A 194 -60.59 -29.59 -23.86
CA ARG A 194 -59.15 -29.37 -24.13
C ARG A 194 -58.91 -28.82 -25.55
N GLU A 195 -59.67 -29.26 -26.55
CA GLU A 195 -59.61 -28.69 -27.90
C GLU A 195 -60.04 -27.21 -27.93
N GLN A 196 -61.09 -26.87 -27.19
CA GLN A 196 -61.55 -25.48 -27.02
C GLN A 196 -60.51 -24.62 -26.29
N ASP A 197 -59.86 -25.14 -25.24
CA ASP A 197 -58.76 -24.49 -24.53
C ASP A 197 -57.61 -24.16 -25.50
N GLN A 198 -57.19 -25.11 -26.34
CA GLN A 198 -56.10 -24.91 -27.31
C GLN A 198 -56.48 -23.89 -28.39
N THR A 199 -57.72 -23.93 -28.88
CA THR A 199 -58.20 -22.98 -29.89
C THR A 199 -58.11 -21.54 -29.38
N VAL A 200 -58.61 -21.31 -28.17
CA VAL A 200 -58.62 -19.96 -27.57
C VAL A 200 -57.22 -19.52 -27.14
N LYS A 201 -56.40 -20.46 -26.65
CA LYS A 201 -54.98 -20.23 -26.44
C LYS A 201 -54.33 -19.70 -27.72
N GLY A 202 -54.55 -20.36 -28.86
CA GLY A 202 -54.03 -19.93 -30.17
C GLY A 202 -54.49 -18.53 -30.57
N THR A 203 -55.76 -18.19 -30.34
CA THR A 203 -56.27 -16.82 -30.59
C THR A 203 -55.57 -15.79 -29.72
N MET A 204 -55.41 -16.03 -28.42
CA MET A 204 -54.74 -15.10 -27.51
C MET A 204 -53.25 -14.92 -27.86
N ILE A 205 -52.59 -16.02 -28.21
CA ILE A 205 -51.22 -16.03 -28.72
C ILE A 205 -51.06 -15.09 -29.92
N ASN A 206 -51.96 -15.17 -30.90
CA ASN A 206 -51.91 -14.30 -32.08
C ASN A 206 -52.11 -12.83 -31.70
N ILE A 207 -53.07 -12.54 -30.82
CA ILE A 207 -53.30 -11.18 -30.31
C ILE A 207 -52.05 -10.63 -29.61
N LEU A 208 -51.40 -11.42 -28.76
CA LEU A 208 -50.17 -10.98 -28.07
C LEU A 208 -49.04 -10.70 -29.08
N LYS A 209 -48.89 -11.53 -30.12
CA LYS A 209 -47.92 -11.33 -31.20
C LYS A 209 -48.21 -10.06 -32.00
N ASP A 210 -49.46 -9.82 -32.37
CA ASP A 210 -49.91 -8.63 -33.11
C ASP A 210 -49.66 -7.34 -32.33
N ASN A 211 -49.61 -7.43 -30.99
CA ASN A 211 -49.30 -6.32 -30.08
C ASN A 211 -47.82 -6.29 -29.65
N HIS A 212 -46.93 -7.03 -30.32
CA HIS A 212 -45.49 -7.10 -30.02
C HIS A 212 -45.16 -7.53 -28.57
N ILE A 213 -46.02 -8.33 -27.94
CA ILE A 213 -45.75 -8.92 -26.64
C ILE A 213 -45.01 -10.24 -26.84
N VAL A 214 -43.76 -10.28 -26.38
CA VAL A 214 -42.94 -11.51 -26.35
C VAL A 214 -43.38 -12.36 -25.16
N TYR A 215 -43.80 -13.59 -25.41
CA TYR A 215 -44.17 -14.55 -24.37
C TYR A 215 -43.78 -15.98 -24.78
N ASN A 216 -43.61 -16.87 -23.80
CA ASN A 216 -43.28 -18.28 -24.01
C ASN A 216 -44.58 -19.10 -24.06
N ASP A 217 -44.85 -19.81 -25.17
CA ASP A 217 -46.06 -20.64 -25.35
C ASP A 217 -46.22 -21.71 -24.25
N ARG A 218 -45.12 -22.16 -23.64
CA ARG A 218 -45.12 -23.13 -22.54
C ARG A 218 -45.56 -22.51 -21.21
N ASN A 219 -45.50 -21.20 -21.08
CA ASN A 219 -45.88 -20.46 -19.88
C ASN A 219 -47.30 -19.91 -19.94
N PHE A 220 -48.09 -20.32 -20.93
CA PHE A 220 -49.43 -19.80 -21.11
C PHE A 220 -50.44 -20.94 -21.17
N GLN A 221 -51.51 -20.83 -20.39
CA GLN A 221 -52.58 -21.80 -20.36
C GLN A 221 -53.95 -21.11 -20.38
N VAL A 222 -54.88 -21.66 -21.13
CA VAL A 222 -56.30 -21.27 -21.09
C VAL A 222 -57.08 -22.46 -20.56
N LEU A 223 -58.05 -22.21 -19.69
CA LEU A 223 -58.86 -23.22 -19.03
C LEU A 223 -60.32 -22.78 -19.05
N TYR A 224 -61.12 -23.43 -19.90
CA TYR A 224 -62.56 -23.37 -19.83
C TYR A 224 -63.07 -24.22 -18.67
N GLN A 225 -63.94 -23.60 -17.87
CA GLN A 225 -64.51 -24.21 -16.67
C GLN A 225 -66.04 -24.22 -16.81
N PRO A 226 -66.61 -25.32 -17.34
CA PRO A 226 -68.05 -25.45 -17.47
C PRO A 226 -68.71 -25.48 -16.09
N ASN A 227 -69.91 -24.92 -15.99
CA ASN A 227 -70.71 -24.88 -14.76
C ASN A 227 -71.94 -25.81 -14.85
N PHE A 228 -71.79 -26.94 -15.56
CA PHE A 228 -72.85 -27.92 -15.73
C PHE A 228 -72.42 -29.27 -15.14
N PRO A 229 -73.34 -30.07 -14.58
CA PRO A 229 -73.06 -31.45 -14.21
C PRO A 229 -72.53 -32.25 -15.42
N PRO A 230 -71.57 -33.17 -15.22
CA PRO A 230 -71.01 -33.61 -13.93
C PRO A 230 -69.85 -32.73 -13.42
N GLU A 231 -69.81 -32.55 -12.10
CA GLU A 231 -68.80 -31.82 -11.32
C GLU A 231 -67.35 -32.28 -11.59
N ASN A 232 -67.19 -33.54 -11.99
CA ASN A 232 -65.90 -34.15 -12.33
C ASN A 232 -65.15 -33.39 -13.43
N LEU A 233 -65.87 -32.90 -14.45
CA LEU A 233 -65.27 -32.19 -15.59
C LEU A 233 -64.65 -30.85 -15.17
N TYR A 234 -65.27 -30.19 -14.19
CA TYR A 234 -64.71 -28.99 -13.58
C TYR A 234 -63.37 -29.29 -12.91
N PHE A 235 -63.32 -30.36 -12.11
CA PHE A 235 -62.09 -30.74 -11.45
C PHE A 235 -61.01 -31.16 -12.44
N GLN A 236 -61.33 -31.84 -13.55
CA GLN A 236 -60.37 -32.12 -14.64
C GLN A 236 -59.67 -30.86 -15.16
N SER A 237 -60.40 -29.74 -15.29
CA SER A 237 -59.82 -28.43 -15.65
C SER A 237 -58.87 -27.91 -14.56
N MET A 238 -59.22 -28.10 -13.29
CA MET A 238 -58.34 -27.77 -12.15
C MET A 238 -57.11 -28.70 -12.04
N LYS A 239 -57.22 -29.97 -12.47
CA LYS A 239 -56.06 -30.88 -12.58
C LYS A 239 -55.09 -30.38 -13.64
N ASP A 240 -55.60 -29.98 -14.80
CA ASP A 240 -54.79 -29.39 -15.88
C ASP A 240 -54.11 -28.10 -15.40
N TYR A 241 -54.79 -27.27 -14.60
CA TYR A 241 -54.19 -26.11 -13.94
C TYR A 241 -53.03 -26.50 -13.01
N MET A 242 -53.23 -27.50 -12.15
CA MET A 242 -52.20 -27.96 -11.22
C MET A 242 -50.98 -28.55 -11.93
N ASN A 243 -51.20 -29.29 -13.02
CA ASN A 243 -50.12 -29.78 -13.87
C ASN A 243 -49.36 -28.62 -14.53
N PHE A 244 -50.06 -27.57 -14.96
CA PHE A 244 -49.43 -26.35 -15.45
C PHE A 244 -48.60 -25.65 -14.37
N VAL A 245 -49.14 -25.45 -13.16
CA VAL A 245 -48.41 -24.88 -12.03
C VAL A 245 -47.14 -25.70 -11.74
N GLY A 246 -47.26 -27.02 -11.69
CA GLY A 246 -46.11 -27.90 -11.47
C GLY A 246 -45.04 -27.81 -12.56
N SER A 247 -45.45 -27.68 -13.83
CA SER A 247 -44.50 -27.52 -14.93
C SER A 247 -43.72 -26.21 -14.83
N ILE A 248 -44.38 -25.10 -14.50
CA ILE A 248 -43.73 -23.79 -14.29
C ILE A 248 -42.76 -23.86 -13.11
N ILE A 249 -43.19 -24.44 -11.99
CA ILE A 249 -42.32 -24.65 -10.83
C ILE A 249 -41.08 -25.43 -11.27
N ASN A 250 -41.23 -26.54 -12.00
CA ASN A 250 -40.11 -27.39 -12.42
C ASN A 250 -39.17 -26.72 -13.42
N MET A 251 -39.65 -25.78 -14.25
CA MET A 251 -38.85 -25.08 -15.26
C MET A 251 -38.05 -23.89 -14.71
N ARG A 252 -38.51 -23.23 -13.64
CA ARG A 252 -37.80 -22.06 -13.08
C ARG A 252 -36.56 -22.45 -12.25
N ASP A 253 -35.73 -21.48 -11.91
CA ASP A 253 -34.74 -21.60 -10.83
C ASP A 253 -35.39 -21.35 -9.45
N GLU A 254 -34.76 -21.87 -8.38
CA GLU A 254 -35.15 -21.52 -7.01
C GLU A 254 -34.83 -20.04 -6.73
N ILE A 255 -35.83 -19.27 -6.30
CA ILE A 255 -35.65 -17.88 -5.89
C ILE A 255 -35.98 -17.75 -4.41
N PRO A 256 -35.03 -17.35 -3.55
CA PRO A 256 -35.31 -17.14 -2.13
C PRO A 256 -36.35 -16.04 -1.91
N GLY A 257 -37.28 -16.23 -0.97
CA GLY A 257 -38.32 -15.23 -0.74
C GLY A 257 -37.80 -13.89 -0.21
N LYS A 258 -36.64 -13.87 0.46
CA LYS A 258 -35.93 -12.63 0.82
C LYS A 258 -35.59 -11.79 -0.42
N LEU A 259 -35.31 -12.41 -1.58
CA LEU A 259 -35.10 -11.69 -2.83
C LEU A 259 -36.41 -11.07 -3.33
N LEU A 260 -37.52 -11.80 -3.25
CA LEU A 260 -38.84 -11.29 -3.66
C LEU A 260 -39.29 -10.10 -2.79
N VAL A 261 -39.04 -10.13 -1.48
CA VAL A 261 -39.28 -8.97 -0.60
C VAL A 261 -38.47 -7.75 -1.06
N LYS A 262 -37.15 -7.93 -1.31
CA LYS A 262 -36.30 -6.85 -1.84
C LYS A 262 -36.80 -6.31 -3.19
N VAL A 263 -37.29 -7.17 -4.07
CA VAL A 263 -37.90 -6.75 -5.35
C VAL A 263 -39.15 -5.90 -5.06
N ALA A 264 -40.08 -6.39 -4.25
CA ALA A 264 -41.29 -5.63 -3.91
C ALA A 264 -40.96 -4.25 -3.30
N ASP A 265 -40.00 -4.20 -2.36
CA ASP A 265 -39.58 -2.97 -1.69
C ASP A 265 -38.92 -1.96 -2.64
N ASN A 266 -38.13 -2.43 -3.61
CA ASN A 266 -37.46 -1.57 -4.60
C ASN A 266 -38.41 -1.11 -5.71
N VAL A 267 -39.39 -1.93 -6.08
CA VAL A 267 -40.38 -1.57 -7.10
C VAL A 267 -41.42 -0.59 -6.54
N ARG A 268 -41.83 -0.76 -5.28
CA ARG A 268 -42.81 0.10 -4.58
C ARG A 268 -42.60 1.60 -4.80
N PRO A 269 -41.42 2.22 -4.55
CA PRO A 269 -41.22 3.64 -4.75
C PRO A 269 -41.34 4.08 -6.20
N ILE A 270 -41.04 3.21 -7.17
CA ILE A 270 -41.26 3.49 -8.60
C ILE A 270 -42.76 3.50 -8.89
N ILE A 271 -43.48 2.48 -8.43
CA ILE A 271 -44.93 2.35 -8.65
C ILE A 271 -45.71 3.47 -7.97
N ASN A 272 -45.27 3.90 -6.78
CA ASN A 272 -45.89 5.00 -6.06
C ASN A 272 -45.87 6.32 -6.86
N ARG A 273 -44.85 6.52 -7.72
CA ARG A 273 -44.69 7.71 -8.56
C ARG A 273 -45.47 7.66 -9.87
N LEU A 274 -46.05 6.51 -10.23
CA LEU A 274 -46.81 6.37 -11.46
C LEU A 274 -48.16 7.08 -11.36
N THR A 275 -48.39 8.02 -12.27
CA THR A 275 -49.66 8.73 -12.45
C THR A 275 -50.52 8.09 -13.54
N ASN A 276 -49.91 7.42 -14.53
CA ASN A 276 -50.60 6.64 -15.56
C ASN A 276 -50.41 5.14 -15.31
N LEU A 277 -51.46 4.48 -14.81
CA LEU A 277 -51.45 3.05 -14.49
C LEU A 277 -51.87 2.15 -15.67
N ASN A 278 -52.28 2.73 -16.82
CA ASN A 278 -52.72 1.97 -17.99
C ASN A 278 -51.55 1.56 -18.91
N ASN A 279 -50.42 2.27 -18.83
CA ASN A 279 -49.20 1.90 -19.52
C ASN A 279 -47.99 2.32 -18.66
N PRO A 280 -47.77 1.66 -17.53
CA PRO A 280 -46.67 2.01 -16.66
C PRO A 280 -45.37 1.59 -17.36
N ASN A 281 -44.60 2.56 -17.85
CA ASN A 281 -43.30 2.32 -18.47
C ASN A 281 -42.25 1.93 -17.40
N ILE A 282 -42.48 0.77 -16.76
CA ILE A 282 -41.58 0.18 -15.77
C ILE A 282 -40.61 -0.70 -16.55
N ASN A 283 -39.39 -0.22 -16.78
CA ASN A 283 -38.33 -1.08 -17.32
C ASN A 283 -37.87 -2.02 -16.21
N SER A 284 -38.38 -3.23 -16.32
CA SER A 284 -38.28 -4.23 -15.29
C SER A 284 -36.89 -4.85 -15.13
N THR A 285 -36.14 -4.87 -16.22
CA THR A 285 -34.74 -5.28 -16.27
C THR A 285 -33.88 -4.34 -15.43
N ASP A 286 -34.15 -3.03 -15.47
CA ASP A 286 -33.40 -2.03 -14.70
C ASP A 286 -33.62 -2.20 -13.19
N LEU A 287 -34.86 -2.48 -12.78
CA LEU A 287 -35.23 -2.76 -11.39
C LEU A 287 -34.53 -3.99 -10.83
N TYR A 288 -34.50 -5.07 -11.60
CA TYR A 288 -33.81 -6.29 -11.20
C TYR A 288 -32.30 -6.07 -11.15
N ASN A 289 -31.72 -5.40 -12.15
CA ASN A 289 -30.30 -5.04 -12.13
C ASN A 289 -29.95 -4.20 -10.89
N GLN A 290 -30.79 -3.26 -10.47
CA GLN A 290 -30.59 -2.50 -9.22
C GLN A 290 -30.63 -3.40 -7.97
N VAL A 291 -31.54 -4.39 -7.90
CA VAL A 291 -31.59 -5.35 -6.79
C VAL A 291 -30.29 -6.18 -6.75
N ILE A 292 -29.84 -6.67 -7.91
CA ILE A 292 -28.61 -7.46 -8.04
C ILE A 292 -27.38 -6.62 -7.69
N GLU A 293 -27.30 -5.38 -8.18
CA GLU A 293 -26.25 -4.43 -7.82
C GLU A 293 -26.23 -4.18 -6.32
N ASN A 294 -27.38 -3.98 -5.68
CA ASN A 294 -27.46 -3.83 -4.23
C ASN A 294 -26.97 -5.06 -3.46
N ILE A 295 -27.26 -6.28 -3.93
CA ILE A 295 -26.72 -7.51 -3.32
C ILE A 295 -25.20 -7.55 -3.45
N ILE A 296 -24.68 -7.21 -4.63
CA ILE A 296 -23.24 -7.16 -4.91
C ILE A 296 -22.56 -6.10 -4.05
N GLU A 297 -23.13 -4.90 -3.92
CA GLU A 297 -22.58 -3.82 -3.08
C GLU A 297 -22.61 -4.21 -1.59
N GLN A 298 -23.67 -4.87 -1.12
CA GLN A 298 -23.72 -5.41 0.24
C GLN A 298 -22.61 -6.44 0.48
N ALA A 299 -22.36 -7.35 -0.47
CA ALA A 299 -21.26 -8.31 -0.38
C ALA A 299 -19.88 -7.64 -0.37
N MET A 300 -19.74 -6.47 -1.02
CA MET A 300 -18.52 -5.67 -1.04
C MET A 300 -18.22 -4.94 0.29
N VAL A 301 -19.18 -4.79 1.19
CA VAL A 301 -18.96 -4.13 2.50
C VAL A 301 -17.91 -4.87 3.31
N ASP A 302 -18.04 -6.19 3.44
CA ASP A 302 -17.09 -7.03 4.19
C ASP A 302 -15.71 -7.06 3.52
N VAL A 303 -15.69 -7.11 2.19
CA VAL A 303 -14.45 -7.06 1.39
C VAL A 303 -13.72 -5.75 1.62
N THR A 304 -14.44 -4.63 1.56
CA THR A 304 -13.91 -3.28 1.82
C THR A 304 -13.37 -3.18 3.25
N HIS A 305 -14.09 -3.72 4.22
CA HIS A 305 -13.64 -3.76 5.61
C HIS A 305 -12.31 -4.51 5.76
N GLU A 306 -12.14 -5.66 5.10
CA GLU A 306 -10.89 -6.41 5.11
C GLU A 306 -9.75 -5.71 4.35
N ILE A 307 -10.04 -5.02 3.24
CA ILE A 307 -9.07 -4.19 2.53
C ILE A 307 -8.55 -3.07 3.45
N ASN A 308 -9.42 -2.46 4.25
CA ASN A 308 -9.05 -1.39 5.18
C ASN A 308 -8.12 -1.85 6.31
N LYS A 309 -8.00 -3.16 6.57
CA LYS A 309 -7.05 -3.72 7.54
C LYS A 309 -5.64 -3.89 6.97
N ILE A 310 -5.49 -3.98 5.65
CA ILE A 310 -4.20 -4.20 4.97
C ILE A 310 -3.10 -3.24 5.42
N PRO A 311 -3.32 -1.90 5.51
CA PRO A 311 -2.26 -0.98 5.91
C PRO A 311 -1.64 -1.31 7.26
N SER A 312 -2.46 -1.63 8.27
CA SER A 312 -1.99 -1.96 9.61
C SER A 312 -1.13 -3.24 9.63
N TYR A 313 -1.50 -4.24 8.83
CA TYR A 313 -0.72 -5.47 8.69
C TYR A 313 0.64 -5.22 8.02
N ILE A 314 0.65 -4.48 6.91
CA ILE A 314 1.90 -4.14 6.20
C ILE A 314 2.85 -3.37 7.12
N GLN A 315 2.33 -2.37 7.84
CA GLN A 315 3.14 -1.59 8.78
C GLN A 315 3.77 -2.48 9.85
N ASN A 316 3.00 -3.40 10.43
CA ASN A 316 3.49 -4.34 11.44
C ASN A 316 4.58 -5.27 10.87
N GLN A 317 4.37 -5.82 9.68
CA GLN A 317 5.35 -6.68 9.01
C GLN A 317 6.65 -5.95 8.69
N LEU A 318 6.58 -4.69 8.24
CA LEU A 318 7.78 -3.90 7.95
C LEU A 318 8.53 -3.48 9.23
N ASN A 319 7.81 -3.23 10.33
CA ASN A 319 8.46 -2.88 11.59
C ASN A 319 9.21 -4.07 12.20
N ASN A 320 8.62 -5.26 12.15
CA ASN A 320 9.10 -6.43 12.88
C ASN A 320 9.91 -7.41 12.02
N ASN A 321 9.66 -7.48 10.70
CA ASN A 321 10.23 -8.52 9.85
C ASN A 321 10.36 -8.14 8.36
N HIS A 322 10.81 -6.90 8.06
CA HIS A 322 10.85 -6.38 6.68
C HIS A 322 11.68 -7.25 5.72
N THR A 323 12.71 -7.94 6.20
CA THR A 323 13.58 -8.80 5.37
C THR A 323 12.89 -10.06 4.84
N HIS A 324 11.80 -10.51 5.47
CA HIS A 324 11.05 -11.71 5.08
C HIS A 324 9.69 -11.39 4.44
N PHE A 325 9.29 -10.11 4.39
CA PHE A 325 7.98 -9.73 3.87
C PHE A 325 7.95 -9.82 2.33
N ASN A 326 7.28 -10.86 1.81
CA ASN A 326 7.09 -11.04 0.38
C ASN A 326 5.76 -10.42 -0.09
N VAL A 327 5.85 -9.22 -0.67
CA VAL A 327 4.68 -8.45 -1.13
C VAL A 327 3.88 -9.18 -2.20
N SER A 328 4.53 -9.86 -3.15
CA SER A 328 3.83 -10.54 -4.25
C SER A 328 3.03 -11.74 -3.74
N SER A 329 3.62 -12.53 -2.84
CA SER A 329 2.95 -13.67 -2.19
C SER A 329 1.79 -13.22 -1.29
N TYR A 330 1.97 -12.13 -0.53
CA TYR A 330 0.89 -11.57 0.28
C TYR A 330 -0.25 -11.04 -0.59
N THR A 331 0.07 -10.35 -1.69
CA THR A 331 -0.91 -9.81 -2.64
C THR A 331 -1.74 -10.92 -3.27
N SER A 332 -1.12 -11.97 -3.80
CA SER A 332 -1.86 -13.09 -4.42
C SER A 332 -2.77 -13.79 -3.40
N THR A 333 -2.26 -14.05 -2.20
CA THR A 333 -3.02 -14.69 -1.12
C THR A 333 -4.24 -13.86 -0.72
N LYS A 334 -4.05 -12.54 -0.49
CA LYS A 334 -5.14 -11.66 -0.05
C LYS A 334 -6.18 -11.45 -1.17
N CYS A 335 -5.76 -11.34 -2.44
CA CYS A 335 -6.67 -11.34 -3.59
C CYS A 335 -7.55 -12.58 -3.61
N SER A 336 -6.98 -13.79 -3.54
CA SER A 336 -7.74 -15.04 -3.54
C SER A 336 -8.70 -15.14 -2.36
N GLN A 337 -8.26 -14.79 -1.14
CA GLN A 337 -9.11 -14.78 0.04
C GLN A 337 -10.32 -13.84 -0.10
N LEU A 338 -10.09 -12.62 -0.58
CA LEU A 338 -11.15 -11.61 -0.71
C LEU A 338 -12.12 -11.92 -1.86
N LYS A 339 -11.64 -12.50 -2.96
CA LYS A 339 -12.52 -13.02 -4.01
C LYS A 339 -13.41 -14.15 -3.49
N ASN A 340 -12.84 -15.10 -2.75
CA ASN A 340 -13.63 -16.18 -2.16
C ASN A 340 -14.67 -15.65 -1.18
N LEU A 341 -14.32 -14.69 -0.32
CA LEU A 341 -15.26 -14.04 0.59
C LEU A 341 -16.39 -13.34 -0.18
N PHE A 342 -16.06 -12.57 -1.21
CA PHE A 342 -17.03 -11.91 -2.08
C PHE A 342 -17.98 -12.92 -2.74
N THR A 343 -17.43 -13.98 -3.34
CA THR A 343 -18.20 -15.05 -3.98
C THR A 343 -19.12 -15.76 -2.99
N GLN A 344 -18.64 -16.09 -1.79
CA GLN A 344 -19.45 -16.71 -0.73
C GLN A 344 -20.60 -15.80 -0.28
N ASN A 345 -20.31 -14.52 -0.03
CA ASN A 345 -21.32 -13.54 0.37
C ASN A 345 -22.39 -13.35 -0.71
N CYS A 346 -22.01 -13.34 -1.99
CA CYS A 346 -22.92 -13.26 -3.12
C CYS A 346 -23.76 -14.55 -3.30
N THR A 347 -23.10 -15.72 -3.35
CA THR A 347 -23.75 -17.01 -3.64
C THR A 347 -24.68 -17.48 -2.52
N SER A 348 -24.41 -17.09 -1.26
CA SER A 348 -25.31 -17.33 -0.13
C SER A 348 -26.67 -16.62 -0.29
N GLN A 349 -26.69 -15.50 -1.02
CA GLN A 349 -27.92 -14.75 -1.32
C GLN A 349 -28.56 -15.21 -2.64
N LEU A 350 -27.75 -15.62 -3.62
CA LEU A 350 -28.24 -16.03 -4.94
C LEU A 350 -27.27 -17.03 -5.63
N LYS A 351 -27.67 -18.30 -5.76
CA LYS A 351 -26.83 -19.43 -6.25
C LYS A 351 -26.23 -19.23 -7.66
N LYS A 352 -26.81 -18.36 -8.50
CA LYS A 352 -26.37 -18.10 -9.89
C LYS A 352 -25.95 -16.64 -10.13
N ILE A 353 -25.56 -15.90 -9.09
CA ILE A 353 -25.16 -14.49 -9.25
C ILE A 353 -23.89 -14.30 -10.12
N GLU A 354 -23.15 -15.37 -10.39
CA GLU A 354 -21.89 -15.31 -11.14
C GLU A 354 -22.08 -15.08 -12.65
N SER A 355 -23.27 -15.35 -13.19
CA SER A 355 -23.62 -15.11 -14.60
C SER A 355 -23.90 -13.66 -14.93
N PHE A 356 -23.83 -12.75 -13.95
CA PHE A 356 -24.09 -11.33 -14.16
C PHE A 356 -22.81 -10.55 -14.47
N ASP A 357 -22.85 -9.68 -15.47
CA ASP A 357 -21.71 -8.83 -15.86
C ASP A 357 -21.26 -7.90 -14.72
N CYS A 358 -22.19 -7.40 -13.91
CA CYS A 358 -21.87 -6.57 -12.74
C CYS A 358 -21.06 -7.36 -11.68
N TYR A 359 -21.35 -8.65 -11.49
CA TYR A 359 -20.56 -9.53 -10.61
C TYR A 359 -19.12 -9.65 -11.13
N GLN A 360 -18.95 -9.95 -12.42
CA GLN A 360 -17.63 -10.11 -13.04
C GLN A 360 -16.81 -8.80 -12.97
N ARG A 361 -17.44 -7.65 -13.25
CA ARG A 361 -16.80 -6.34 -13.12
C ARG A 361 -16.31 -6.09 -11.69
N LYS A 362 -17.14 -6.36 -10.68
CA LYS A 362 -16.77 -6.15 -9.27
C LYS A 362 -15.70 -7.14 -8.80
N LEU A 363 -15.81 -8.42 -9.15
CA LEU A 363 -14.81 -9.45 -8.85
C LEU A 363 -13.43 -9.06 -9.41
N ASN A 364 -13.39 -8.52 -10.64
CA ASN A 364 -12.15 -8.05 -11.25
C ASN A 364 -11.63 -6.76 -10.60
N SER A 365 -12.51 -5.88 -10.11
CA SER A 365 -12.10 -4.66 -9.39
C SER A 365 -11.43 -4.92 -8.04
N ILE A 366 -11.67 -6.09 -7.42
CA ILE A 366 -11.01 -6.49 -6.17
C ILE A 366 -9.49 -6.59 -6.39
N ASP A 367 -9.06 -7.20 -7.49
CA ASP A 367 -7.62 -7.36 -7.76
C ASP A 367 -6.89 -6.04 -7.88
N SER A 368 -7.44 -5.10 -8.66
CA SER A 368 -6.83 -3.79 -8.84
C SER A 368 -6.82 -2.99 -7.55
N THR A 369 -7.91 -3.03 -6.78
CA THR A 369 -8.02 -2.32 -5.50
C THR A 369 -7.03 -2.87 -4.47
N VAL A 370 -6.91 -4.19 -4.34
CA VAL A 370 -5.99 -4.85 -3.42
C VAL A 370 -4.53 -4.59 -3.82
N LYS A 371 -4.19 -4.78 -5.11
CA LYS A 371 -2.84 -4.51 -5.63
C LYS A 371 -2.42 -3.06 -5.39
N ASN A 372 -3.29 -2.11 -5.70
CA ASN A 372 -3.02 -0.69 -5.50
C ASN A 372 -2.85 -0.37 -4.00
N THR A 373 -3.76 -0.86 -3.16
CA THR A 373 -3.71 -0.62 -1.71
C THR A 373 -2.43 -1.19 -1.10
N ILE A 374 -2.06 -2.43 -1.43
CA ILE A 374 -0.83 -3.06 -0.92
C ILE A 374 0.41 -2.33 -1.45
N SER A 375 0.49 -2.08 -2.76
CA SER A 375 1.65 -1.43 -3.38
C SER A 375 1.90 -0.04 -2.80
N SER A 376 0.86 0.81 -2.76
CA SER A 376 0.97 2.18 -2.24
C SER A 376 1.34 2.20 -0.75
N ASN A 377 0.72 1.36 0.09
CA ASN A 377 1.03 1.32 1.51
C ASN A 377 2.41 0.71 1.79
N HIS A 378 2.80 -0.34 1.07
CA HIS A 378 4.15 -0.92 1.17
C HIS A 378 5.21 0.12 0.83
N THR A 379 5.09 0.82 -0.31
CA THR A 379 6.03 1.86 -0.69
C THR A 379 6.09 2.99 0.33
N ARG A 380 4.94 3.50 0.80
CA ARG A 380 4.89 4.55 1.82
C ARG A 380 5.58 4.12 3.12
N PHE A 381 5.17 3.01 3.71
CA PHE A 381 5.71 2.54 4.98
C PHE A 381 7.18 2.11 4.87
N TYR A 382 7.60 1.56 3.73
CA TYR A 382 9.01 1.25 3.50
C TYR A 382 9.87 2.52 3.52
N GLN A 383 9.40 3.59 2.87
CA GLN A 383 10.06 4.91 2.89
C GLN A 383 10.13 5.49 4.29
N ASP A 384 9.03 5.43 5.06
CA ASP A 384 8.94 6.08 6.36
C ASP A 384 9.72 5.34 7.47
N TYR A 385 9.76 4.00 7.43
CA TYR A 385 10.29 3.19 8.53
C TYR A 385 11.57 2.43 8.18
N VAL A 386 11.60 1.77 7.01
CA VAL A 386 12.71 0.86 6.68
C VAL A 386 13.93 1.64 6.20
N ILE A 387 13.76 2.61 5.29
CA ILE A 387 14.88 3.39 4.76
C ILE A 387 15.67 4.11 5.87
N PRO A 388 15.04 4.82 6.83
CA PRO A 388 15.78 5.48 7.91
C PRO A 388 16.50 4.48 8.83
N LYS A 389 15.87 3.35 9.13
CA LYS A 389 16.45 2.29 9.97
C LYS A 389 17.69 1.68 9.32
N GLU A 390 17.59 1.27 8.06
CA GLU A 390 18.72 0.72 7.30
C GLU A 390 19.84 1.75 7.10
N SER A 391 19.48 3.00 6.81
CA SER A 391 20.43 4.12 6.71
C SER A 391 21.24 4.27 8.00
N GLN A 392 20.59 4.22 9.16
CA GLN A 392 21.27 4.34 10.45
C GLN A 392 22.18 3.14 10.74
N ILE A 393 21.75 1.92 10.42
CA ILE A 393 22.57 0.70 10.59
C ILE A 393 23.84 0.79 9.74
N ILE A 394 23.70 1.12 8.46
CA ILE A 394 24.83 1.25 7.52
C ILE A 394 25.76 2.38 7.97
N LYS A 395 25.20 3.53 8.34
CA LYS A 395 25.96 4.69 8.84
C LYS A 395 26.78 4.33 10.07
N ASN A 396 26.17 3.71 11.09
CA ASN A 396 26.85 3.31 12.32
C ASN A 396 28.00 2.32 12.05
N LYS A 397 27.76 1.33 11.19
CA LYS A 397 28.80 0.36 10.79
C LYS A 397 30.01 1.04 10.15
N GLN A 398 29.78 2.01 9.27
CA GLN A 398 30.86 2.74 8.60
C GLN A 398 31.57 3.73 9.53
N MET A 399 30.85 4.39 10.45
CA MET A 399 31.47 5.22 11.48
C MET A 399 32.42 4.43 12.40
N GLN A 400 32.03 3.21 12.78
CA GLN A 400 32.89 2.30 13.54
C GLN A 400 34.14 1.92 12.74
N GLU A 401 33.98 1.60 11.46
CA GLU A 401 35.08 1.25 10.59
C GLU A 401 36.07 2.41 10.37
N ILE A 402 35.56 3.63 10.14
CA ILE A 402 36.38 4.85 10.08
C ILE A 402 37.19 5.01 11.37
N THR A 403 36.52 4.89 12.52
CA THR A 403 37.17 5.04 13.84
C THR A 403 38.27 4.00 14.03
N ARG A 404 38.00 2.75 13.65
CA ARG A 404 38.97 1.64 13.71
C ARG A 404 40.20 1.92 12.84
N VAL A 405 40.00 2.34 11.59
CA VAL A 405 41.10 2.63 10.66
C VAL A 405 41.94 3.80 11.15
N VAL A 406 41.31 4.90 11.56
CA VAL A 406 42.01 6.11 12.01
C VAL A 406 42.80 5.86 13.29
N ASN A 407 42.20 5.22 14.30
CA ASN A 407 42.88 4.98 15.58
C ASN A 407 44.11 4.08 15.43
N ASN A 408 44.07 3.14 14.47
CA ASN A 408 45.18 2.23 14.18
C ASN A 408 46.19 2.79 13.17
N SER A 409 45.98 4.01 12.65
CA SER A 409 46.89 4.63 11.69
C SER A 409 48.15 5.15 12.37
N SER A 410 49.31 4.81 11.80
CA SER A 410 50.61 5.36 12.17
C SER A 410 50.80 6.79 11.63
N SER A 411 51.82 7.51 12.09
CA SER A 411 52.16 8.84 11.57
C SER A 411 52.37 8.84 10.04
N SER A 412 52.96 7.79 9.46
CA SER A 412 53.09 7.62 8.01
C SER A 412 51.77 7.37 7.29
N ASP A 413 50.85 6.60 7.88
CA ASP A 413 49.53 6.37 7.31
C ASP A 413 48.73 7.68 7.30
N LEU A 414 48.80 8.45 8.38
CA LEU A 414 48.14 9.74 8.52
C LEU A 414 48.66 10.76 7.48
N ARG A 415 49.96 10.78 7.17
CA ARG A 415 50.50 11.58 6.05
C ARG A 415 49.91 11.18 4.71
N SER A 416 49.79 9.86 4.47
CA SER A 416 49.21 9.33 3.24
C SER A 416 47.73 9.72 3.12
N ILE A 417 46.97 9.68 4.23
CA ILE A 417 45.60 10.17 4.29
C ILE A 417 45.52 11.68 4.08
N ASP A 418 46.36 12.47 4.74
CA ASP A 418 46.39 13.94 4.62
C ASP A 418 46.59 14.40 3.17
N SER A 419 47.46 13.71 2.43
CA SER A 419 47.74 14.01 1.02
C SER A 419 46.51 13.88 0.12
N ASN A 420 45.50 13.09 0.51
CA ASN A 420 44.28 12.88 -0.26
C ASN A 420 43.08 12.50 0.62
N VAL A 421 42.75 13.37 1.57
CA VAL A 421 41.73 13.10 2.59
C VAL A 421 40.35 12.84 1.96
N ASP A 422 40.01 13.56 0.89
CA ASP A 422 38.71 13.42 0.24
C ASP A 422 38.57 12.06 -0.47
N ASN A 423 39.61 11.55 -1.13
CA ASN A 423 39.55 10.19 -1.70
C ASN A 423 39.53 9.12 -0.62
N TRP A 424 40.21 9.33 0.52
CA TRP A 424 40.12 8.41 1.65
C TRP A 424 38.69 8.38 2.23
N ILE A 425 38.04 9.52 2.43
CA ILE A 425 36.65 9.61 2.88
C ILE A 425 35.70 8.88 1.91
N LYS A 426 35.88 9.06 0.60
CA LYS A 426 35.06 8.39 -0.43
C LYS A 426 35.08 6.86 -0.30
N LYS A 427 36.18 6.25 0.17
CA LYS A 427 36.27 4.79 0.40
C LYS A 427 35.26 4.27 1.41
N PHE A 428 34.73 5.11 2.30
CA PHE A 428 33.71 4.71 3.27
C PHE A 428 32.31 5.20 2.86
N VAL A 429 32.22 6.41 2.30
CA VAL A 429 30.94 7.00 1.88
C VAL A 429 30.32 6.25 0.70
N ASP A 430 31.09 5.99 -0.37
CA ASP A 430 30.52 5.41 -1.59
C ASP A 430 29.98 3.98 -1.37
N PRO A 431 30.68 3.07 -0.65
CA PRO A 431 30.12 1.76 -0.32
C PRO A 431 28.89 1.86 0.57
N ALA A 432 28.83 2.82 1.50
CA ALA A 432 27.66 3.04 2.36
C ALA A 432 26.42 3.41 1.53
N VAL A 433 26.58 4.39 0.63
CA VAL A 433 25.50 4.84 -0.27
C VAL A 433 25.05 3.70 -1.18
N LYS A 434 25.98 3.02 -1.85
CA LYS A 434 25.67 1.88 -2.72
C LYS A 434 24.98 0.74 -1.97
N SER A 435 25.41 0.47 -0.74
CA SER A 435 24.78 -0.54 0.11
C SER A 435 23.34 -0.18 0.40
N LEU A 436 23.05 1.09 0.77
CA LEU A 436 21.68 1.52 1.03
C LEU A 436 20.81 1.44 -0.23
N GLU A 437 21.30 1.99 -1.36
CA GLU A 437 20.58 1.95 -2.64
C GLU A 437 20.25 0.51 -3.07
N SER A 438 21.23 -0.40 -2.98
CA SER A 438 21.03 -1.81 -3.34
C SER A 438 20.00 -2.51 -2.45
N THR A 439 20.02 -2.26 -1.13
CA THR A 439 19.02 -2.79 -0.19
C THR A 439 17.62 -2.27 -0.54
N VAL A 440 17.47 -0.97 -0.80
CA VAL A 440 16.18 -0.37 -1.15
C VAL A 440 15.66 -0.89 -2.48
N ILE A 441 16.48 -0.95 -3.53
CA ILE A 441 16.06 -1.45 -4.84
C ILE A 441 15.62 -2.92 -4.76
N LYS A 442 16.33 -3.75 -3.98
CA LYS A 442 16.03 -5.17 -3.83
C LYS A 442 14.69 -5.42 -3.14
N GLN A 443 14.34 -4.62 -2.13
CA GLN A 443 13.13 -4.84 -1.31
C GLN A 443 11.94 -3.97 -1.74
N CYS A 444 12.17 -2.78 -2.27
CA CYS A 444 11.13 -1.86 -2.73
C CYS A 444 11.62 -0.99 -3.90
N SER A 445 11.57 -1.53 -5.13
CA SER A 445 12.02 -0.83 -6.34
C SER A 445 11.34 0.54 -6.55
N ASN A 446 10.06 0.67 -6.19
CA ASN A 446 9.31 1.92 -6.28
C ASN A 446 9.86 3.04 -5.36
N ALA A 447 10.62 2.70 -4.32
CA ALA A 447 11.22 3.68 -3.42
C ALA A 447 12.57 4.25 -3.92
N LYS A 448 13.08 3.77 -5.06
CA LYS A 448 14.37 4.18 -5.64
C LYS A 448 14.49 5.69 -5.88
N TYR A 449 13.40 6.35 -6.24
CA TYR A 449 13.38 7.80 -6.52
C TYR A 449 12.65 8.59 -5.43
N SER A 450 12.56 8.04 -4.22
CA SER A 450 11.91 8.73 -3.12
C SER A 450 12.80 9.84 -2.56
N SER A 451 12.19 10.99 -2.25
CA SER A 451 12.87 12.08 -1.55
C SER A 451 13.45 11.62 -0.20
N LYS A 452 12.81 10.64 0.45
CA LYS A 452 13.29 10.08 1.71
C LYS A 452 14.59 9.30 1.56
N LEU A 453 14.76 8.51 0.50
CA LEU A 453 16.02 7.87 0.18
C LEU A 453 17.12 8.90 -0.05
N GLU A 454 16.84 9.94 -0.84
CA GLU A 454 17.80 11.01 -1.12
C GLU A 454 18.22 11.76 0.16
N GLN A 455 17.27 12.07 1.04
CA GLN A 455 17.55 12.65 2.37
C GLN A 455 18.48 11.75 3.19
N CYS A 456 18.22 10.45 3.25
CA CYS A 456 19.06 9.49 3.97
C CYS A 456 20.46 9.35 3.34
N ILE A 457 20.56 9.35 2.00
CA ILE A 457 21.86 9.34 1.30
C ILE A 457 22.66 10.60 1.63
N ASN A 458 22.03 11.78 1.59
CA ASN A 458 22.69 13.03 1.92
C ASN A 458 23.11 13.08 3.40
N SER A 459 22.28 12.57 4.32
CA SER A 459 22.66 12.40 5.73
C SER A 459 23.87 11.47 5.88
N ILE A 460 23.91 10.32 5.19
CA ILE A 460 25.08 9.43 5.21
C ILE A 460 26.34 10.16 4.72
N ARG A 461 26.25 10.87 3.59
CA ARG A 461 27.39 11.62 3.02
C ARG A 461 27.91 12.65 4.01
N THR A 462 27.03 13.50 4.55
CA THR A 462 27.42 14.57 5.48
C THR A 462 27.96 14.00 6.80
N ASP A 463 27.24 13.08 7.42
CA ASP A 463 27.61 12.56 8.75
C ASP A 463 28.91 11.77 8.69
N LEU A 464 29.10 10.90 7.69
CA LEU A 464 30.35 10.14 7.54
C LEU A 464 31.52 11.05 7.18
N THR A 465 31.33 12.06 6.34
CA THR A 465 32.38 13.04 6.00
C THR A 465 32.81 13.83 7.24
N ASN A 466 31.84 14.34 8.00
CA ASN A 466 32.11 15.09 9.23
C ASN A 466 32.79 14.21 10.28
N HIS A 467 32.29 12.99 10.50
CA HIS A 467 32.89 12.04 11.43
C HIS A 467 34.33 11.67 11.03
N ALA A 468 34.56 11.37 9.75
CA ALA A 468 35.89 11.05 9.24
C ALA A 468 36.88 12.20 9.39
N ARG A 469 36.48 13.44 9.04
CA ARG A 469 37.32 14.63 9.19
C ARG A 469 37.61 14.94 10.65
N GLN A 470 36.62 14.83 11.52
CA GLN A 470 36.79 15.06 12.95
C GLN A 470 37.74 14.02 13.55
N LYS A 471 37.49 12.72 13.32
CA LYS A 471 38.35 11.64 13.81
C LYS A 471 39.78 11.74 13.28
N PHE A 472 39.94 12.06 11.99
CA PHE A 472 41.25 12.29 11.40
C PHE A 472 41.98 13.46 12.08
N ARG A 473 41.30 14.60 12.30
CA ARG A 473 41.86 15.76 12.99
C ARG A 473 42.27 15.43 14.43
N ASP A 474 41.38 14.78 15.18
CA ASP A 474 41.64 14.36 16.56
C ASP A 474 42.88 13.47 16.61
N ARG A 475 42.96 12.49 15.69
CA ARG A 475 44.09 11.58 15.61
C ARG A 475 45.39 12.27 15.21
N CYS A 476 45.35 13.24 14.29
CA CYS A 476 46.53 14.05 13.94
C CYS A 476 47.02 14.92 15.11
N ASN A 477 46.14 15.32 16.03
CA ASN A 477 46.54 16.03 17.24
C ASN A 477 47.21 15.10 18.25
N GLU A 478 46.74 13.86 18.37
CA GLU A 478 47.31 12.82 19.25
C GLU A 478 48.62 12.25 18.70
N CYS A 479 48.68 11.99 17.40
CA CYS A 479 49.78 11.38 16.66
C CYS A 479 50.13 12.28 15.46
N PRO A 480 50.94 13.33 15.66
CA PRO A 480 51.25 14.29 14.61
C PRO A 480 51.84 13.62 13.35
N PRO A 481 51.23 13.79 12.16
CA PRO A 481 51.80 13.30 10.92
C PRO A 481 53.06 14.08 10.50
N TYR A 482 53.17 15.33 10.92
CA TYR A 482 54.29 16.22 10.62
C TYR A 482 54.81 16.87 11.91
N PRO A 483 55.49 16.12 12.79
CA PRO A 483 55.95 16.65 14.06
C PRO A 483 56.99 17.76 13.86
N SER A 484 56.75 18.94 14.41
CA SER A 484 57.64 20.12 14.33
C SER A 484 58.50 20.31 15.59
N THR A 485 58.21 19.53 16.63
CA THR A 485 58.91 19.53 17.92
C THR A 485 59.28 18.12 18.34
N VAL A 486 60.26 18.00 19.25
CA VAL A 486 60.66 16.69 19.80
C VAL A 486 59.49 16.02 20.52
N SER A 487 58.71 16.78 21.30
CA SER A 487 57.50 16.27 21.96
C SER A 487 56.47 15.73 20.96
N GLU A 488 56.24 16.44 19.86
CA GLU A 488 55.37 15.95 18.78
C GLU A 488 55.94 14.70 18.10
N ALA A 489 57.26 14.62 17.92
CA ALA A 489 57.92 13.45 17.34
C ALA A 489 57.76 12.23 18.26
N ARG A 490 57.89 12.40 19.58
CA ARG A 490 57.60 11.34 20.57
C ARG A 490 56.15 10.89 20.48
N ARG A 491 55.19 11.83 20.45
CA ARG A 491 53.76 11.51 20.28
C ARG A 491 53.45 10.80 18.97
N SER A 492 54.23 11.08 17.91
CA SER A 492 54.14 10.38 16.63
C SER A 492 54.73 8.95 16.64
N GLY A 493 55.24 8.50 17.77
CA GLY A 493 55.82 7.16 17.97
C GLY A 493 57.33 7.05 17.72
N GLN A 494 58.03 8.17 17.51
CA GLN A 494 59.49 8.14 17.29
C GLN A 494 60.23 7.93 18.62
N THR A 495 61.07 6.90 18.68
CA THR A 495 61.84 6.51 19.87
C THR A 495 63.35 6.61 19.59
N GLY A 496 64.17 6.68 20.65
CA GLY A 496 65.63 6.74 20.54
C GLY A 496 66.22 8.16 20.45
N SER A 497 67.52 8.25 20.17
CA SER A 497 68.32 9.49 20.18
C SER A 497 68.22 10.33 18.90
N TYR A 498 67.39 9.91 17.95
CA TYR A 498 67.17 10.63 16.69
C TYR A 498 65.68 10.83 16.47
N VAL A 499 65.29 12.03 16.04
CA VAL A 499 63.91 12.37 15.70
C VAL A 499 63.87 13.15 14.39
N THR A 500 62.96 12.78 13.51
CA THR A 500 62.65 13.53 12.30
C THR A 500 61.63 14.61 12.63
N LEU A 501 62.05 15.87 12.46
CA LEU A 501 61.21 17.05 12.61
C LEU A 501 60.88 17.63 11.25
N TRP A 502 59.64 18.08 11.07
CA TRP A 502 59.10 18.61 9.84
C TRP A 502 58.98 20.13 9.89
N ASN A 503 59.40 20.78 8.82
CA ASN A 503 59.13 22.19 8.56
C ASN A 503 58.03 22.29 7.50
N GLY A 504 56.79 22.43 7.98
CA GLY A 504 55.58 22.30 7.15
C GLY A 504 55.37 20.87 6.64
N LYS A 505 54.65 20.72 5.53
CA LYS A 505 54.32 19.41 4.93
C LYS A 505 55.36 18.88 3.94
N SER A 506 56.33 19.71 3.55
CA SER A 506 57.19 19.45 2.37
C SER A 506 58.65 19.15 2.71
N SER A 507 59.12 19.49 3.91
CA SER A 507 60.51 19.29 4.27
C SER A 507 60.63 18.71 5.68
N SER A 508 61.59 17.81 5.86
CA SER A 508 61.88 17.19 7.14
C SER A 508 63.38 17.02 7.31
N HIS A 509 63.84 17.05 8.55
CA HIS A 509 65.23 16.79 8.89
C HIS A 509 65.32 15.92 10.14
N THR A 510 66.31 15.03 10.18
CA THR A 510 66.53 14.13 11.30
C THR A 510 67.56 14.73 12.25
N TRP A 511 67.11 15.07 13.45
CA TRP A 511 67.88 15.70 14.49
C TRP A 511 68.31 14.69 15.55
N ARG A 512 69.48 14.90 16.16
CA ARG A 512 69.86 14.23 17.41
C ARG A 512 69.20 14.91 18.60
N VAL A 513 68.77 14.09 19.55
CA VAL A 513 68.18 14.54 20.82
C VAL A 513 68.85 13.86 22.00
N ASP A 514 69.04 14.61 23.08
CA ASP A 514 69.62 14.10 24.32
C ASP A 514 68.58 13.34 25.17
N SER A 515 68.97 12.89 26.36
CA SER A 515 68.08 12.20 27.30
C SER A 515 66.96 13.08 27.87
N SER A 516 67.05 14.40 27.68
CA SER A 516 66.06 15.39 28.10
C SER A 516 65.23 15.91 26.91
N ASP A 517 65.30 15.23 25.76
CA ASP A 517 64.60 15.59 24.52
C ASP A 517 64.97 16.99 23.95
N ASN A 518 66.17 17.49 24.28
CA ASN A 518 66.69 18.70 23.65
C ASN A 518 67.41 18.35 22.35
N VAL A 519 67.10 19.09 21.29
CA VAL A 519 67.86 19.01 20.04
C VAL A 519 69.24 19.58 20.26
N TYR A 520 70.27 18.81 19.91
CA TYR A 520 71.65 19.28 19.95
C TYR A 520 72.37 18.90 18.65
N ILE A 521 73.44 19.65 18.38
CA ILE A 521 74.36 19.38 17.28
C ILE A 521 75.75 19.15 17.86
N LYS A 522 76.53 18.29 17.24
CA LYS A 522 77.89 17.98 17.67
C LYS A 522 78.84 19.06 17.18
N VAL A 523 79.10 20.03 18.03
CA VAL A 523 80.06 21.12 17.77
C VAL A 523 81.31 20.89 18.61
N THR A 524 82.47 20.99 17.98
CA THR A 524 83.74 21.12 18.69
C THR A 524 84.07 22.60 18.74
N ALA A 525 84.08 23.20 19.92
CA ALA A 525 84.51 24.58 20.11
C ALA A 525 85.69 24.59 21.08
N GLN A 526 86.87 24.96 20.58
CA GLN A 526 88.11 25.00 21.35
C GLN A 526 88.62 26.44 21.40
N LYS A 527 88.97 26.89 22.61
CA LYS A 527 89.57 28.19 22.82
C LYS A 527 91.08 28.04 22.78
N TYR A 528 91.73 28.88 22.00
CA TYR A 528 93.16 28.87 21.80
C TYR A 528 93.76 30.23 22.11
N ARG A 529 95.07 30.25 22.37
CA ARG A 529 95.88 31.47 22.32
C ARG A 529 96.95 31.34 21.25
N ASP A 530 96.86 32.21 20.26
CA ASP A 530 97.89 32.37 19.24
C ASP A 530 98.95 33.33 19.72
N VAL A 531 100.21 32.97 19.52
CA VAL A 531 101.36 33.83 19.81
C VAL A 531 102.04 34.19 18.50
N TYR A 532 102.20 35.49 18.27
CA TYR A 532 102.81 36.07 17.07
C TYR A 532 104.05 36.84 17.45
N GLY A 533 105.19 36.52 16.82
CA GLY A 533 106.40 37.33 16.87
C GLY A 533 106.44 38.37 15.75
N TYR A 534 106.92 39.58 16.03
CA TYR A 534 107.13 40.65 15.04
C TYR A 534 108.52 41.28 15.15
N THR A 535 109.02 41.82 14.03
CA THR A 535 110.24 42.65 13.96
C THR A 535 109.89 44.12 13.76
N SER A 536 110.88 45.00 13.88
CA SER A 536 110.74 46.46 13.74
C SER A 536 110.41 46.97 12.33
N GLU A 537 110.42 46.10 11.31
CA GLU A 537 110.30 46.48 9.89
C GLU A 537 108.87 46.29 9.32
N GLY A 538 107.92 45.82 10.12
CA GLY A 538 106.55 45.54 9.69
C GLY A 538 106.22 44.06 9.76
N ILE A 539 104.97 43.71 9.40
CA ILE A 539 104.44 42.35 9.48
C ILE A 539 105.16 41.47 8.44
N CYS A 540 106.30 40.91 8.82
CA CYS A 540 106.93 39.84 8.07
C CYS A 540 106.29 38.54 8.56
N TYR A 541 105.49 37.90 7.70
CA TYR A 541 104.82 36.60 7.87
C TYR A 541 104.67 36.13 9.32
N SER A 542 103.46 36.21 9.86
CA SER A 542 103.08 35.64 11.15
C SER A 542 103.57 34.20 11.29
N THR A 543 104.77 33.97 11.82
CA THR A 543 105.15 32.67 12.31
C THR A 543 104.34 32.51 13.59
N ARG A 544 103.24 31.76 13.49
CA ARG A 544 102.49 31.31 14.64
C ARG A 544 103.47 30.48 15.47
N ASP A 545 103.97 31.05 16.55
CA ASP A 545 105.09 30.45 17.31
C ASP A 545 104.64 29.10 17.90
N TYR A 546 103.42 29.06 18.44
CA TYR A 546 102.70 27.85 18.84
C TYR A 546 101.26 28.22 19.25
N CYS A 547 100.41 27.22 19.42
CA CYS A 547 99.00 27.36 19.82
C CYS A 547 98.81 26.70 21.19
N ILE A 548 98.22 27.41 22.16
CA ILE A 548 97.90 26.87 23.50
C ILE A 548 96.40 26.58 23.56
N ASP A 549 96.01 25.34 23.87
CA ASP A 549 94.61 24.99 24.19
C ASP A 549 94.26 25.53 25.58
N LEU A 550 93.26 26.41 25.62
CA LEU A 550 92.73 27.04 26.84
C LEU A 550 91.49 26.30 27.37
N GLY A 551 90.96 25.32 26.64
CA GLY A 551 89.82 24.51 27.03
C GLY A 551 88.64 24.56 26.06
N THR A 552 87.57 23.86 26.42
CA THR A 552 86.33 23.77 25.64
C THR A 552 85.38 24.92 25.96
N VAL A 553 84.64 25.36 24.93
CA VAL A 553 83.67 26.45 25.05
C VAL A 553 82.24 25.89 25.10
N ILE A 554 81.38 26.50 25.92
CA ILE A 554 79.98 26.11 26.02
C ILE A 554 79.24 26.59 24.77
N THR A 555 78.43 25.72 24.18
CA THR A 555 77.58 26.08 23.04
C THR A 555 76.12 25.73 23.31
N SER A 556 75.19 26.47 22.71
CA SER A 556 73.77 26.15 22.71
C SER A 556 73.21 26.32 21.30
N PHE A 557 72.27 25.46 20.91
CA PHE A 557 71.74 25.44 19.55
C PHE A 557 70.21 25.53 19.55
N ASN A 558 69.68 26.45 18.74
CA ASN A 558 68.26 26.59 18.49
C ASN A 558 67.93 26.11 17.08
N TYR A 559 67.37 24.90 16.99
CA TYR A 559 67.04 24.25 15.71
C TYR A 559 65.92 24.96 14.93
N ARG A 560 65.09 25.80 15.56
CA ARG A 560 64.01 26.53 14.88
C ARG A 560 64.52 27.76 14.14
N THR A 561 65.42 28.51 14.78
CA THR A 561 66.07 29.68 14.17
C THR A 561 67.35 29.33 13.42
N MET A 562 67.79 28.06 13.51
CA MET A 562 69.09 27.58 13.04
C MET A 562 70.26 28.39 13.62
N GLU A 563 70.15 28.80 14.89
CA GLU A 563 71.14 29.64 15.56
C GLU A 563 72.00 28.82 16.52
N LEU A 564 73.32 28.84 16.31
CA LEU A 564 74.32 28.32 17.21
C LEU A 564 74.91 29.48 18.02
N ARG A 565 74.68 29.47 19.33
CA ARG A 565 75.30 30.41 20.26
C ARG A 565 76.54 29.77 20.87
N VAL A 566 77.63 30.50 20.82
CA VAL A 566 78.90 30.13 21.44
C VAL A 566 79.14 31.08 22.59
N HIS A 567 79.31 30.54 23.80
CA HIS A 567 79.55 31.29 25.03
C HIS A 567 81.04 31.31 25.35
N GLY A 568 81.76 32.19 24.65
CA GLY A 568 83.23 32.26 24.61
C GLY A 568 83.87 32.92 25.82
N GLY A 569 83.11 33.74 26.57
CA GLY A 569 83.65 34.63 27.58
C GLY A 569 84.61 35.67 26.98
N SER A 570 85.46 36.30 27.81
CA SER A 570 86.45 37.28 27.32
C SER A 570 87.47 36.63 26.39
N LEU A 571 87.71 37.22 25.22
CA LEU A 571 88.85 36.96 24.34
C LEU A 571 89.87 38.06 24.51
N ASP A 572 90.97 37.71 25.15
CA ASP A 572 92.03 38.66 25.43
C ASP A 572 93.01 38.75 24.27
N SER A 573 93.43 39.96 23.95
CA SER A 573 94.62 40.21 23.15
C SER A 573 95.59 41.11 23.89
N SER A 574 96.87 40.77 23.80
CA SER A 574 97.92 41.55 24.45
C SER A 574 99.12 41.71 23.53
N GLN A 575 99.78 42.85 23.61
CA GLN A 575 101.00 43.12 22.87
C GLN A 575 102.11 43.61 23.79
N THR A 576 103.24 42.90 23.77
CA THR A 576 104.40 43.21 24.60
C THR A 576 105.65 43.38 23.75
N ARG A 577 106.49 44.37 24.09
CA ARG A 577 107.78 44.62 23.44
C ARG A 577 108.91 44.01 24.26
N TYR A 578 109.86 43.35 23.60
CA TYR A 578 111.10 42.89 24.23
C TYR A 578 112.31 43.19 23.33
N LYS A 579 113.49 43.29 23.94
CA LYS A 579 114.76 43.58 23.23
C LYS A 579 115.63 42.33 23.27
N HIS A 580 115.99 41.78 22.10
CA HIS A 580 117.13 40.86 22.00
C HIS A 580 118.42 41.67 21.78
N GLY A 581 119.55 41.17 22.29
CA GLY A 581 120.83 41.85 22.53
C GLY A 581 121.57 42.54 21.36
N LEU A 582 120.88 42.90 20.27
CA LEU A 582 121.42 43.64 19.12
C LEU A 582 120.60 44.91 18.78
N GLY A 583 119.81 45.43 19.72
CA GLY A 583 119.15 46.75 19.59
C GLY A 583 117.88 46.80 18.71
N ARG A 584 117.53 45.71 18.01
CA ARG A 584 116.25 45.60 17.28
C ARG A 584 115.11 45.23 18.25
N GLY A 585 114.04 46.01 18.23
CA GLY A 585 112.85 45.75 19.05
C GLY A 585 112.03 44.61 18.44
N HIS A 586 111.83 43.55 19.20
CA HIS A 586 110.89 42.49 18.87
C HIS A 586 109.58 42.71 19.63
N TYR A 587 108.49 42.21 19.05
CA TYR A 587 107.19 42.28 19.68
C TYR A 587 106.57 40.90 19.70
N THR A 588 105.82 40.63 20.76
CA THR A 588 104.97 39.45 20.85
C THR A 588 103.54 39.93 20.98
N ALA A 589 102.66 39.49 20.10
CA ALA A 589 101.24 39.56 20.33
C ALA A 589 100.73 38.20 20.78
N LYS A 590 99.81 38.21 21.74
CA LYS A 590 99.01 37.05 22.10
C LYS A 590 97.57 37.38 21.77
N ILE A 591 96.91 36.55 20.98
CA ILE A 591 95.52 36.74 20.59
C ILE A 591 94.77 35.47 20.94
N GLU A 592 93.77 35.58 21.80
CA GLU A 592 92.87 34.47 22.04
C GLU A 592 91.85 34.36 20.90
N ARG A 593 91.58 33.13 20.49
CA ARG A 593 90.56 32.82 19.49
C ARG A 593 89.78 31.58 19.87
N ILE A 594 88.57 31.46 19.37
CA ILE A 594 87.75 30.25 19.45
C ILE A 594 87.62 29.71 18.04
N GLU A 595 88.03 28.47 17.83
CA GLU A 595 87.70 27.75 16.60
C GLU A 595 86.52 26.83 16.86
N ILE A 596 85.55 26.90 15.96
CA ILE A 596 84.29 26.19 16.05
C ILE A 596 84.19 25.33 14.81
N THR A 597 84.07 24.01 14.99
CA THR A 597 83.86 23.04 13.92
C THR A 597 82.53 22.34 14.13
N ILE A 598 81.67 22.39 13.12
CA ILE A 598 80.40 21.68 13.08
C ILE A 598 80.66 20.28 12.51
N ASN A 599 80.36 19.22 13.28
CA ASN A 599 80.63 17.83 12.87
C ASN A 599 79.41 17.12 12.24
N ASP A 600 78.22 17.75 12.26
CA ASP A 600 77.01 17.24 11.62
C ASP A 600 76.81 17.83 10.22
N ASP A 601 75.77 17.43 9.49
CA ASP A 601 75.41 17.89 8.13
C ASP A 601 74.84 19.33 8.10
N LEU A 602 75.50 20.24 8.80
CA LEU A 602 75.18 21.67 8.87
C LEU A 602 76.40 22.51 8.51
N TYR A 603 76.15 23.70 7.98
CA TYR A 603 77.18 24.66 7.58
C TYR A 603 76.87 26.02 8.17
N PHE A 604 77.90 26.81 8.43
CA PHE A 604 77.72 28.23 8.69
C PHE A 604 77.09 28.91 7.46
N GLN A 605 76.53 30.10 7.65
CA GLN A 605 75.87 30.85 6.57
C GLN A 605 76.78 31.10 5.35
N ASP A 606 78.10 31.17 5.55
CA ASP A 606 79.11 31.29 4.49
C ASP A 606 79.41 29.97 3.75
N GLY A 607 78.80 28.86 4.15
CA GLY A 607 78.99 27.52 3.58
C GLY A 607 80.16 26.74 4.17
N LYS A 608 80.87 27.25 5.17
CA LYS A 608 82.00 26.54 5.80
C LYS A 608 81.53 25.66 6.96
N LYS A 609 82.34 24.65 7.29
CA LYS A 609 82.18 23.83 8.51
C LYS A 609 82.86 24.44 9.74
N ASN A 610 83.75 25.41 9.52
CA ASN A 610 84.58 26.02 10.55
C ASN A 610 84.33 27.53 10.61
N ALA A 611 84.24 28.07 11.82
CA ALA A 611 84.21 29.51 12.09
C ALA A 611 85.26 29.85 13.15
N THR A 612 85.77 31.07 13.10
CA THR A 612 86.75 31.56 14.08
C THR A 612 86.26 32.88 14.67
N ILE A 613 86.24 32.97 16.00
CA ILE A 613 86.03 34.21 16.74
C ILE A 613 87.40 34.59 17.30
N SER A 614 87.92 35.77 16.98
CA SER A 614 89.21 36.24 17.49
C SER A 614 89.07 37.49 18.34
N GLY A 615 89.94 37.60 19.35
CA GLY A 615 90.22 38.86 20.04
C GLY A 615 90.75 39.93 19.09
N GLU A 616 90.81 41.16 19.56
CA GLU A 616 91.23 42.29 18.73
C GLU A 616 92.64 42.08 18.18
N GLN A 617 92.80 42.28 16.86
CA GLN A 617 94.10 42.22 16.23
C GLN A 617 94.95 43.39 16.74
N PRO A 618 96.17 43.12 17.22
CA PRO A 618 97.06 44.17 17.71
C PRO A 618 97.41 45.14 16.58
N SER A 619 97.25 46.42 16.85
CA SER A 619 97.66 47.49 15.93
C SER A 619 99.18 47.67 15.95
N TYR A 620 99.78 47.76 14.76
CA TYR A 620 101.23 47.97 14.62
C TYR A 620 101.69 49.24 15.35
N LYS A 621 102.71 49.10 16.22
CA LYS A 621 103.37 50.18 16.99
C LYS A 621 102.58 50.80 18.15
N VAL A 622 101.51 50.17 18.63
CA VAL A 622 100.79 50.63 19.83
C VAL A 622 101.14 49.70 21.01
N TYR A 623 101.84 50.20 22.05
CA TYR A 623 102.33 49.38 23.17
C TYR A 623 102.39 50.13 24.51
N PRO A 624 102.16 49.45 25.66
CA PRO A 624 101.50 48.14 25.79
C PRO A 624 100.00 48.27 25.52
N VAL A 625 99.42 47.27 24.84
CA VAL A 625 97.97 47.20 24.62
C VAL A 625 97.47 45.89 25.20
N TYR A 626 96.48 45.99 26.07
CA TYR A 626 95.65 44.87 26.49
C TYR A 626 94.23 45.22 26.08
N CYS A 627 93.66 44.42 25.20
CA CYS A 627 92.27 44.52 24.78
C CYS A 627 91.55 43.25 25.20
N SER A 628 90.30 43.40 25.61
CA SER A 628 89.40 42.29 25.92
C SER A 628 88.13 42.53 25.12
N ARG A 629 87.68 41.50 24.42
CA ARG A 629 86.43 41.51 23.65
C ARG A 629 85.55 40.35 24.12
N ASP A 630 84.24 40.58 24.17
CA ASP A 630 83.28 39.50 24.38
C ASP A 630 83.33 38.48 23.21
N GLY A 631 83.64 37.23 23.55
CA GLY A 631 83.68 36.08 22.65
C GLY A 631 82.32 35.45 22.41
N ASP A 632 81.25 35.97 23.02
CA ASP A 632 79.90 35.47 22.79
C ASP A 632 79.40 35.88 21.40
N VAL A 633 79.12 34.88 20.56
CA VAL A 633 78.68 35.09 19.17
C VAL A 633 77.54 34.13 18.83
N THR A 634 76.56 34.63 18.10
CA THR A 634 75.50 33.82 17.48
C THR A 634 75.78 33.64 16.00
N PHE A 635 75.89 32.38 15.56
CA PHE A 635 76.00 32.02 14.15
C PHE A 635 74.66 31.53 13.62
N ARG A 636 74.32 31.90 12.39
CA ARG A 636 73.25 31.24 11.64
C ARG A 636 73.82 30.07 10.84
N LEU A 637 73.15 28.94 10.95
CA LEU A 637 73.47 27.71 10.23
C LEU A 637 72.49 27.49 9.08
N ARG A 638 72.92 26.70 8.10
CA ARG A 638 72.09 26.19 7.01
C ARG A 638 72.42 24.71 6.74
N PHE A 639 71.47 24.02 6.11
CA PHE A 639 71.72 22.72 5.50
C PHE A 639 72.56 22.86 4.22
#